data_AF-A0A6B1A9S4-F1
#
_entry.id   AF-A0A6B1A9S4-F1
#
_cell.length_a   1.000
_cell.length_b   1.000
_cell.length_c   1.000
_cell.angle_alpha   90.00
_cell.angle_beta   90.00
_cell.angle_gamma   90.00
#
_symmetry.space_group_name_H-M   'P 1'
#
loop_
_entity.id
_entity.type
_entity.pdbx_description
1 polymer ?
#
loop_
_entity_poly.entity_id
_entity_poly.type
_entity_poly.pdbx_seq_one_letter_code
_entity_poly.pdbx_strand_id
1 'polypeptide(L)'
;MTRLFRLALGALVALSLAAAMVVGCSDDDQAQPQQQEQAAAEQQAQPQQQQQQESESAAPARSSSTQEQQDQQSQPQAVSGDPLNIVVSTQVIADWVRQVGGDHVEVRALVPAGADAHTLELSVADIRAVAEADLVIINGAGLEASYQDAILENAEHVLDLAEAIEEAGYELAPFSAMAAEHGHHDEHEGEEAHEDEDGHDHEEDDAHDDEEMHDDDHGAAEAVGRLLVADAVEAHLSVVNLSGDSVNRGLFEIAAANASVYASPTHRYGIVLARGPEPDDDRIHIFDGGTFLVEHGDHYDLVTERVTRHPLEIAEEWPVHYVNSHGWTAIFADTNGHVILINEHDLTSSPGDYEPIVLEAGIQHGAALVMSDEHVILSTNNPACTEFVPSGDCLPIGVEVRTFDNQVVYDAANESCPGLHGESHNAHGAVFGCFTGVLFVQAHDGEYEHEIIPYPAETGDPGELAIGQYYGHHQADNFFGPATLFPDGQCCDLGGVWLVDVAHGEMREIFSEPIATAAFSSDGEIFYLLGADGVLRAFDAHDGEPVGTVQLVDPFEIVFGTPTPKMIVVGEWLYVADPSSGHVLGVHLEHMEIEEEWEVGGAPSSLAFVGVLDSGGSPHAGHDEDEHGHEDDGHGHAHHHGDEDPHYWFDTELASAAIVAIADELSHLSPGAADVFSDRLELYLAAIEEADAEVRALLEGISDSQRLLVTFHDAFGYFARRYGLEVAGFVVEGPEQGVSADALADLIELIEHEGVQTVFHEPQFDASILDTVADESGAARGIIWSQPTDDNPTYLGILIGNARAIAEQ
;
A
#
# COMPACT_ATOMS: atom_id res chain seq x y z
N MET A 1 48.26 13.98 -68.61
CA MET A 1 48.86 12.64 -68.83
C MET A 1 48.54 11.80 -67.61
N THR A 2 48.17 10.51 -67.77
CA THR A 2 48.31 9.37 -66.81
C THR A 2 48.54 9.68 -65.32
N ARG A 3 47.82 9.14 -64.33
CA ARG A 3 47.30 7.76 -64.02
C ARG A 3 46.58 7.88 -62.64
N LEU A 4 45.74 6.99 -62.09
CA LEU A 4 45.30 5.61 -62.41
C LEU A 4 43.75 5.49 -62.44
N PHE A 5 43.26 4.33 -62.90
CA PHE A 5 41.86 3.87 -63.02
C PHE A 5 41.62 2.72 -62.00
N ARG A 6 40.42 2.27 -61.62
CA ARG A 6 39.06 2.41 -62.19
C ARG A 6 37.97 2.07 -61.12
N LEU A 7 36.80 2.68 -61.21
CA LEU A 7 35.53 2.21 -60.62
C LEU A 7 34.66 1.50 -61.68
N ALA A 8 33.75 0.62 -61.23
CA ALA A 8 32.33 0.48 -61.65
C ALA A 8 31.78 -0.95 -61.83
N LEU A 9 30.55 -1.15 -61.28
CA LEU A 9 29.33 -1.73 -61.91
C LEU A 9 28.80 -3.12 -61.46
N GLY A 10 27.54 -3.17 -60.99
CA GLY A 10 26.66 -4.37 -60.96
C GLY A 10 25.35 -4.24 -60.16
N ALA A 11 24.17 -4.45 -60.82
CA ALA A 11 22.77 -4.58 -60.30
C ALA A 11 22.15 -3.39 -59.50
N LEU A 12 20.88 -2.95 -59.64
CA LEU A 12 19.73 -3.19 -60.54
C LEU A 12 18.77 -4.38 -60.28
N VAL A 13 17.57 -4.12 -59.68
CA VAL A 13 16.17 -4.56 -60.03
C VAL A 13 15.16 -4.40 -58.85
N ALA A 14 13.85 -4.22 -59.16
CA ALA A 14 12.65 -4.09 -58.27
C ALA A 14 12.48 -2.70 -57.57
N LEU A 15 11.50 -1.81 -57.79
CA LEU A 15 10.13 -1.74 -58.37
C LEU A 15 8.95 -1.86 -57.36
N SER A 16 8.31 -0.69 -57.08
CA SER A 16 6.85 -0.43 -56.89
C SER A 16 6.08 -1.10 -55.72
N LEU A 17 5.05 -0.52 -55.08
CA LEU A 17 4.15 0.61 -55.41
C LEU A 17 3.90 1.53 -54.19
N ALA A 18 3.61 2.81 -54.44
CA ALA A 18 2.79 3.65 -53.54
C ALA A 18 2.09 4.75 -54.37
N ALA A 19 0.78 4.61 -54.64
CA ALA A 19 -0.04 5.64 -55.30
C ALA A 19 -1.55 5.33 -55.22
N ALA A 20 -2.33 6.40 -55.01
CA ALA A 20 -3.80 6.46 -54.95
C ALA A 20 -4.44 5.89 -53.66
N MET A 21 -5.47 6.54 -53.08
CA MET A 21 -6.40 7.50 -53.69
C MET A 21 -6.46 8.88 -53.01
N VAL A 22 -6.43 9.93 -53.83
CA VAL A 22 -7.04 11.23 -53.51
C VAL A 22 -8.31 11.35 -54.34
N VAL A 23 -9.46 11.45 -53.67
CA VAL A 23 -10.77 11.84 -54.19
C VAL A 23 -11.38 12.68 -53.06
N GLY A 24 -11.89 13.89 -53.25
CA GLY A 24 -12.28 14.57 -54.48
C GLY A 24 -13.63 15.22 -54.22
N CYS A 25 -13.62 16.39 -53.57
CA CYS A 25 -14.84 17.08 -53.12
C CYS A 25 -15.79 17.35 -54.30
N SER A 26 -17.09 17.11 -54.07
CA SER A 26 -18.17 17.55 -54.94
C SER A 26 -19.21 18.31 -54.11
N ASP A 27 -19.52 19.54 -54.55
CA ASP A 27 -20.55 20.41 -53.98
C ASP A 27 -21.99 19.86 -54.14
N ASP A 28 -22.93 20.58 -53.49
CA ASP A 28 -24.40 20.41 -53.44
C ASP A 28 -24.89 19.24 -52.56
N ASP A 29 -25.69 19.47 -51.50
CA ASP A 29 -26.97 20.18 -51.57
C ASP A 29 -27.33 21.00 -50.29
N GLN A 30 -28.28 21.92 -50.42
CA GLN A 30 -28.75 22.82 -49.35
C GLN A 30 -30.12 22.42 -48.77
N ALA A 31 -30.24 22.28 -47.44
CA ALA A 31 -31.54 22.43 -46.76
C ALA A 31 -31.46 22.71 -45.24
N GLN A 32 -31.60 23.98 -44.87
CA GLN A 32 -32.27 24.45 -43.65
C GLN A 32 -33.42 25.39 -44.07
N PRO A 33 -34.32 25.90 -43.21
CA PRO A 33 -34.56 25.61 -41.77
C PRO A 33 -36.05 25.40 -41.40
N GLN A 34 -36.37 25.18 -40.11
CA GLN A 34 -37.20 26.08 -39.26
C GLN A 34 -38.17 25.40 -38.25
N GLN A 35 -38.22 26.02 -37.05
CA GLN A 35 -39.25 25.96 -35.98
C GLN A 35 -39.22 24.68 -35.09
N GLN A 36 -39.45 24.75 -33.76
CA GLN A 36 -40.22 25.77 -33.03
C GLN A 36 -39.73 26.00 -31.58
N GLU A 37 -40.05 27.18 -31.04
CA GLU A 37 -39.55 27.75 -29.77
C GLU A 37 -40.67 27.77 -28.69
N GLN A 38 -40.32 28.11 -27.43
CA GLN A 38 -41.19 28.39 -26.25
C GLN A 38 -41.53 27.18 -25.33
N ALA A 39 -41.57 27.29 -24.00
CA ALA A 39 -41.61 28.48 -23.13
C ALA A 39 -40.89 28.28 -21.76
N ALA A 40 -40.65 29.40 -21.05
CA ALA A 40 -39.93 29.46 -19.77
C ALA A 40 -40.84 29.52 -18.52
N ALA A 41 -40.29 28.99 -17.41
CA ALA A 41 -40.12 29.58 -16.06
C ALA A 41 -41.25 30.30 -15.27
N GLU A 42 -41.36 29.94 -13.97
CA GLU A 42 -41.61 30.77 -12.76
C GLU A 42 -41.70 29.80 -11.55
N GLN A 43 -40.83 29.78 -10.53
CA GLN A 43 -40.49 30.75 -9.46
C GLN A 43 -41.07 30.40 -8.06
N GLN A 44 -40.15 29.98 -7.17
CA GLN A 44 -39.93 30.49 -5.79
C GLN A 44 -40.97 30.38 -4.64
N ALA A 45 -40.45 29.75 -3.57
CA ALA A 45 -40.37 30.25 -2.18
C ALA A 45 -41.49 29.96 -1.14
N GLN A 46 -40.99 29.70 0.08
CA GLN A 46 -41.71 29.45 1.34
C GLN A 46 -42.33 30.73 1.94
N PRO A 47 -43.08 30.63 3.05
CA PRO A 47 -42.49 31.12 4.31
C PRO A 47 -42.86 30.33 5.60
N GLN A 48 -42.02 30.46 6.62
CA GLN A 48 -42.29 30.05 8.01
C GLN A 48 -43.07 31.14 8.80
N GLN A 49 -43.89 30.74 9.79
CA GLN A 49 -43.65 30.97 11.25
C GLN A 49 -44.91 30.95 12.15
N GLN A 50 -44.74 30.31 13.32
CA GLN A 50 -45.36 30.52 14.65
C GLN A 50 -46.90 30.46 14.86
N GLN A 51 -47.35 29.57 15.75
CA GLN A 51 -47.81 29.88 17.14
C GLN A 51 -48.77 28.78 17.69
N GLN A 52 -48.41 28.12 18.81
CA GLN A 52 -49.17 28.11 20.10
C GLN A 52 -48.69 27.02 21.08
N GLN A 53 -48.74 27.35 22.38
CA GLN A 53 -48.51 26.44 23.51
C GLN A 53 -49.86 25.97 24.09
N GLU A 54 -49.90 24.81 24.74
CA GLU A 54 -50.78 24.60 25.92
C GLU A 54 -50.20 23.51 26.88
N SER A 55 -50.59 23.60 28.16
CA SER A 55 -50.07 22.88 29.37
C SER A 55 -50.85 21.57 29.67
N GLU A 56 -50.66 20.75 30.73
CA GLU A 56 -50.01 20.79 32.08
C GLU A 56 -49.18 19.47 32.32
N SER A 57 -48.64 19.05 33.48
CA SER A 57 -48.71 19.44 34.92
C SER A 57 -47.44 18.93 35.68
N ALA A 58 -46.90 19.60 36.71
CA ALA A 58 -47.12 19.41 38.16
C ALA A 58 -46.77 17.99 38.71
N ALA A 59 -46.03 17.76 39.82
CA ALA A 59 -45.57 18.57 40.98
C ALA A 59 -44.51 17.75 41.81
N PRO A 60 -44.15 18.09 43.08
CA PRO A 60 -43.52 19.31 43.62
C PRO A 60 -42.24 19.04 44.47
N ALA A 61 -41.44 20.09 44.70
CA ALA A 61 -40.34 20.07 45.68
C ALA A 61 -40.79 20.28 47.15
N ARG A 62 -39.95 19.88 48.12
CA ARG A 62 -39.98 20.36 49.51
C ARG A 62 -38.57 20.60 50.05
N SER A 63 -38.42 21.70 50.79
CA SER A 63 -37.19 22.10 51.47
C SER A 63 -37.14 21.64 52.93
N SER A 64 -35.93 21.45 53.43
CA SER A 64 -35.60 21.64 54.85
C SER A 64 -34.15 22.07 54.97
N SER A 65 -33.87 23.04 55.83
CA SER A 65 -32.57 23.73 55.89
C SER A 65 -31.86 23.55 57.24
N THR A 66 -30.54 23.72 57.21
CA THR A 66 -29.67 24.21 58.31
C THR A 66 -29.23 23.22 59.39
N GLN A 67 -28.08 22.59 59.15
CA GLN A 67 -26.94 22.28 60.04
C GLN A 67 -25.80 21.83 59.09
N GLU A 68 -24.52 22.22 59.18
CA GLU A 68 -23.79 23.10 60.10
C GLU A 68 -22.69 23.86 59.35
N GLN A 69 -22.38 25.09 59.75
CA GLN A 69 -21.17 25.80 59.29
C GLN A 69 -19.98 25.40 60.16
N GLN A 70 -19.25 24.36 59.76
CA GLN A 70 -17.86 24.11 60.15
C GLN A 70 -17.28 22.95 59.33
N ASP A 71 -16.90 23.26 58.09
CA ASP A 71 -15.67 22.79 57.46
C ASP A 71 -15.41 23.66 56.23
N GLN A 72 -14.61 24.71 56.43
CA GLN A 72 -13.99 25.48 55.36
C GLN A 72 -12.54 25.03 55.24
N GLN A 73 -12.33 23.87 54.62
CA GLN A 73 -11.05 23.51 54.03
C GLN A 73 -11.32 23.10 52.58
N SER A 74 -10.69 23.85 51.67
CA SER A 74 -10.43 23.53 50.27
C SER A 74 -11.54 22.80 49.50
N GLN A 75 -12.51 23.55 48.97
CA GLN A 75 -13.03 23.20 47.65
C GLN A 75 -12.07 23.79 46.62
N PRO A 76 -11.64 23.04 45.59
CA PRO A 76 -10.92 23.61 44.46
C PRO A 76 -11.71 24.78 43.88
N GLN A 77 -11.04 25.88 43.56
CA GLN A 77 -11.69 26.94 42.80
C GLN A 77 -11.91 26.40 41.39
N ALA A 78 -13.16 26.25 40.95
CA ALA A 78 -13.45 25.91 39.56
C ALA A 78 -12.80 26.97 38.65
N VAL A 79 -11.71 26.58 37.98
CA VAL A 79 -11.01 27.41 37.01
C VAL A 79 -11.84 27.36 35.74
N SER A 80 -12.42 28.51 35.37
CA SER A 80 -13.28 28.61 34.19
C SER A 80 -12.45 28.73 32.92
N GLY A 81 -11.94 27.61 32.44
CA GLY A 81 -11.67 27.36 31.02
C GLY A 81 -12.77 26.45 30.47
N ASP A 82 -12.92 26.44 29.15
CA ASP A 82 -13.58 25.33 28.45
C ASP A 82 -12.64 24.10 28.52
N PRO A 83 -13.15 22.85 28.51
CA PRO A 83 -12.30 21.66 28.58
C PRO A 83 -11.43 21.53 27.31
N LEU A 84 -10.25 20.93 27.44
CA LEU A 84 -9.39 20.60 26.29
C LEU A 84 -10.03 19.48 25.47
N ASN A 85 -10.09 19.64 24.15
CA ASN A 85 -10.54 18.60 23.23
C ASN A 85 -9.35 17.69 22.90
N ILE A 86 -9.37 16.48 23.43
CA ILE A 86 -8.29 15.50 23.23
C ILE A 86 -8.78 14.41 22.28
N VAL A 87 -8.02 14.17 21.23
CA VAL A 87 -8.18 12.97 20.39
C VAL A 87 -7.10 11.96 20.80
N VAL A 88 -7.45 10.69 20.84
CA VAL A 88 -6.51 9.61 21.16
C VAL A 88 -6.72 8.44 20.22
N SER A 89 -5.69 7.66 19.92
CA SER A 89 -5.86 6.46 19.08
C SER A 89 -6.77 5.43 19.74
N THR A 90 -6.37 4.88 20.89
CA THR A 90 -7.04 3.72 21.53
C THR A 90 -7.96 4.06 22.71
N GLN A 91 -8.86 3.14 23.06
CA GLN A 91 -9.66 3.24 24.29
C GLN A 91 -8.84 3.09 25.58
N VAL A 92 -7.65 2.48 25.54
CA VAL A 92 -6.74 2.40 26.69
C VAL A 92 -6.28 3.81 27.07
N ILE A 93 -5.70 4.52 26.11
CA ILE A 93 -5.27 5.92 26.25
C ILE A 93 -6.48 6.80 26.61
N ALA A 94 -7.67 6.51 26.06
CA ALA A 94 -8.89 7.25 26.39
C ALA A 94 -9.32 7.11 27.86
N ASP A 95 -9.16 5.93 28.50
CA ASP A 95 -9.36 5.81 29.95
C ASP A 95 -8.29 6.62 30.70
N TRP A 96 -7.01 6.46 30.36
CA TRP A 96 -5.91 7.19 31.00
C TRP A 96 -6.13 8.71 31.00
N VAL A 97 -6.43 9.31 29.85
CA VAL A 97 -6.70 10.75 29.73
C VAL A 97 -7.94 11.16 30.52
N ARG A 98 -9.00 10.35 30.57
CA ARG A 98 -10.20 10.64 31.41
C ARG A 98 -9.88 10.56 32.91
N GLN A 99 -9.05 9.61 33.33
CA GLN A 99 -8.66 9.43 34.74
C GLN A 99 -7.72 10.55 35.21
N VAL A 100 -6.79 11.00 34.38
CA VAL A 100 -5.93 12.16 34.68
C VAL A 100 -6.69 13.48 34.52
N GLY A 101 -7.33 13.72 33.37
CA GLY A 101 -7.93 15.01 33.02
C GLY A 101 -9.27 15.32 33.71
N GLY A 102 -10.15 14.32 33.88
CA GLY A 102 -11.47 14.49 34.51
C GLY A 102 -12.36 15.50 33.79
N ASP A 103 -13.07 16.35 34.55
CA ASP A 103 -14.00 17.37 34.01
C ASP A 103 -13.29 18.49 33.19
N HIS A 104 -11.96 18.45 33.03
CA HIS A 104 -11.17 19.43 32.29
C HIS A 104 -10.76 18.97 30.88
N VAL A 105 -11.15 17.77 30.45
CA VAL A 105 -10.91 17.21 29.11
C VAL A 105 -12.19 16.64 28.50
N GLU A 106 -12.35 16.76 27.20
CA GLU A 106 -13.35 16.06 26.39
C GLU A 106 -12.59 15.11 25.45
N VAL A 107 -12.77 13.79 25.61
CA VAL A 107 -11.86 12.78 25.00
C VAL A 107 -12.60 11.92 23.98
N ARG A 108 -12.21 12.05 22.70
CA ARG A 108 -12.59 11.17 21.59
C ARG A 108 -11.48 10.14 21.36
N ALA A 109 -11.82 8.86 21.34
CA ALA A 109 -10.94 7.83 20.80
C ALA A 109 -11.24 7.64 19.31
N LEU A 110 -10.21 7.39 18.51
CA LEU A 110 -10.33 7.06 17.08
C LEU A 110 -10.83 5.62 16.93
N VAL A 111 -10.17 4.66 17.58
CA VAL A 111 -10.59 3.26 17.66
C VAL A 111 -11.85 3.13 18.54
N PRO A 112 -12.99 2.65 18.02
CA PRO A 112 -14.20 2.39 18.81
C PRO A 112 -14.01 1.28 19.87
N ALA A 113 -14.81 1.29 20.94
CA ALA A 113 -14.71 0.25 21.97
C ALA A 113 -15.10 -1.13 21.42
N GLY A 114 -14.16 -2.08 21.49
CA GLY A 114 -14.31 -3.42 20.94
C GLY A 114 -14.18 -3.51 19.41
N ALA A 115 -13.73 -2.45 18.73
CA ALA A 115 -13.20 -2.53 17.37
C ALA A 115 -11.69 -2.73 17.45
N ASP A 116 -11.11 -3.44 16.49
CA ASP A 116 -9.68 -3.64 16.42
C ASP A 116 -8.92 -2.32 16.13
N ALA A 117 -7.70 -2.21 16.66
CA ALA A 117 -6.88 -1.01 16.60
C ALA A 117 -5.90 -0.98 15.42
N HIS A 118 -5.49 -2.17 14.94
CA HIS A 118 -4.55 -2.34 13.83
C HIS A 118 -5.25 -2.02 12.47
N THR A 119 -6.48 -2.49 12.30
CA THR A 119 -7.33 -2.33 11.10
C THR A 119 -8.06 -0.99 10.96
N LEU A 120 -7.70 0.07 11.70
CA LEU A 120 -8.49 1.31 11.69
C LEU A 120 -8.21 2.18 10.45
N GLU A 121 -9.20 2.29 9.57
CA GLU A 121 -9.26 3.37 8.58
C GLU A 121 -9.89 4.64 9.18
N LEU A 122 -9.23 5.80 9.03
CA LEU A 122 -9.77 7.07 9.53
C LEU A 122 -10.86 7.64 8.60
N SER A 123 -12.03 7.95 9.17
CA SER A 123 -13.05 8.66 8.41
C SER A 123 -12.74 10.16 8.29
N VAL A 124 -13.37 10.84 7.31
CA VAL A 124 -13.33 12.32 7.19
C VAL A 124 -13.78 13.02 8.48
N ALA A 125 -14.62 12.39 9.31
CA ALA A 125 -15.03 12.94 10.60
C ALA A 125 -13.95 12.79 11.69
N ASP A 126 -13.03 11.83 11.53
CA ASP A 126 -11.90 11.56 12.41
C ASP A 126 -10.71 12.45 12.06
N ILE A 127 -10.34 12.56 10.79
CA ILE A 127 -9.34 13.54 10.29
C ILE A 127 -9.73 14.96 10.74
N ARG A 128 -11.02 15.31 10.62
CA ARG A 128 -11.52 16.58 11.15
C ARG A 128 -11.37 16.70 12.67
N ALA A 129 -11.60 15.63 13.43
CA ALA A 129 -11.47 15.67 14.88
C ALA A 129 -9.99 15.84 15.29
N VAL A 130 -9.07 15.16 14.61
CA VAL A 130 -7.61 15.32 14.72
C VAL A 130 -7.22 16.79 14.47
N ALA A 131 -7.66 17.38 13.37
CA ALA A 131 -7.37 18.78 13.01
C ALA A 131 -8.06 19.85 13.89
N GLU A 132 -9.14 19.49 14.60
CA GLU A 132 -9.85 20.38 15.55
C GLU A 132 -9.45 20.13 17.02
N ALA A 133 -8.50 19.22 17.31
CA ALA A 133 -8.06 18.88 18.66
C ALA A 133 -7.09 19.90 19.27
N ASP A 134 -7.15 20.08 20.59
CA ASP A 134 -6.13 20.81 21.36
C ASP A 134 -4.87 19.96 21.59
N LEU A 135 -4.99 18.62 21.51
CA LEU A 135 -3.92 17.62 21.58
C LEU A 135 -4.40 16.30 20.98
N VAL A 136 -3.54 15.63 20.20
CA VAL A 136 -3.70 14.23 19.80
C VAL A 136 -2.69 13.37 20.56
N ILE A 137 -3.08 12.17 21.01
CA ILE A 137 -2.20 11.24 21.74
C ILE A 137 -2.24 9.86 21.08
N ILE A 138 -1.08 9.38 20.63
CA ILE A 138 -0.91 8.09 19.95
C ILE A 138 -0.16 7.10 20.84
N ASN A 139 -0.17 5.81 20.48
CA ASN A 139 0.63 4.78 21.15
C ASN A 139 2.11 4.92 20.77
N GLY A 140 2.41 5.14 19.48
CA GLY A 140 3.75 5.45 18.96
C GLY A 140 4.62 4.23 18.63
N ALA A 141 4.40 3.10 19.31
CA ALA A 141 5.10 1.83 19.07
C ALA A 141 4.48 1.04 17.90
N GLY A 142 4.24 1.71 16.77
CA GLY A 142 3.74 1.10 15.54
C GLY A 142 2.24 0.75 15.49
N LEU A 143 1.48 0.89 16.57
CA LEU A 143 0.04 0.54 16.59
C LEU A 143 -0.80 1.36 15.61
N GLU A 144 -0.41 2.60 15.37
CA GLU A 144 -1.09 3.52 14.47
C GLU A 144 -0.59 3.42 13.01
N ALA A 145 0.28 2.47 12.65
CA ALA A 145 1.02 2.49 11.37
C ALA A 145 0.17 2.73 10.11
N SER A 146 -1.06 2.23 10.05
CA SER A 146 -1.99 2.41 8.92
C SER A 146 -2.63 3.81 8.84
N TYR A 147 -2.49 4.66 9.86
CA TYR A 147 -3.12 5.99 9.94
C TYR A 147 -2.30 7.06 10.70
N GLN A 148 -1.05 6.77 11.07
CA GLN A 148 -0.20 7.67 11.85
C GLN A 148 0.16 8.94 11.07
N ASP A 149 0.50 8.82 9.79
CA ASP A 149 0.87 9.98 8.95
C ASP A 149 -0.29 10.97 8.83
N ALA A 150 -1.51 10.45 8.60
CA ALA A 150 -2.74 11.26 8.61
C ALA A 150 -2.99 11.97 9.96
N ILE A 151 -2.51 11.43 11.09
CA ILE A 151 -2.50 12.14 12.38
C ILE A 151 -1.42 13.24 12.39
N LEU A 152 -0.18 12.92 12.03
CA LEU A 152 0.97 13.82 12.07
C LEU A 152 0.82 15.03 11.14
N GLU A 153 0.19 14.86 9.98
CA GLU A 153 -0.10 15.92 9.01
C GLU A 153 -1.18 16.91 9.49
N ASN A 154 -2.20 16.40 10.18
CA ASN A 154 -3.42 17.15 10.48
C ASN A 154 -3.44 17.75 11.89
N ALA A 155 -2.71 17.17 12.85
CA ALA A 155 -2.69 17.62 14.24
C ALA A 155 -1.73 18.80 14.46
N GLU A 156 -2.17 19.85 15.17
CA GLU A 156 -1.25 20.94 15.57
C GLU A 156 -0.29 20.49 16.69
N HIS A 157 -0.74 19.56 17.55
CA HIS A 157 0.00 19.00 18.68
C HIS A 157 -0.24 17.50 18.82
N VAL A 158 0.84 16.71 18.78
CA VAL A 158 0.83 15.25 19.00
C VAL A 158 1.72 14.93 20.20
N LEU A 159 1.24 14.05 21.07
CA LEU A 159 2.03 13.38 22.09
C LEU A 159 2.17 11.91 21.69
N ASP A 160 3.38 11.54 21.29
CA ASP A 160 3.79 10.15 21.15
C ASP A 160 4.07 9.57 22.55
N LEU A 161 3.49 8.42 22.87
CA LEU A 161 3.66 7.78 24.18
C LEU A 161 4.82 6.79 24.23
N ALA A 162 5.26 6.25 23.11
CA ALA A 162 6.46 5.42 23.03
C ALA A 162 7.71 6.28 23.26
N GLU A 163 7.85 7.38 22.50
CA GLU A 163 8.93 8.37 22.68
C GLU A 163 8.94 8.89 24.13
N ALA A 164 7.77 9.18 24.71
CA ALA A 164 7.69 9.65 26.10
C ALA A 164 8.02 8.58 27.17
N ILE A 165 7.83 7.29 26.88
CA ILE A 165 8.26 6.17 27.73
C ILE A 165 9.80 6.05 27.68
N GLU A 166 10.39 6.15 26.50
CA GLU A 166 11.84 6.13 26.29
C GLU A 166 12.54 7.34 26.93
N GLU A 167 12.01 8.55 26.76
CA GLU A 167 12.51 9.78 27.40
C GLU A 167 12.48 9.67 28.94
N ALA A 168 11.52 8.93 29.50
CA ALA A 168 11.45 8.63 30.92
C ALA A 168 12.50 7.59 31.39
N GLY A 169 13.24 6.98 30.47
CA GLY A 169 14.32 6.03 30.73
C GLY A 169 13.87 4.58 30.87
N TYR A 170 12.75 4.23 30.22
CA TYR A 170 12.29 2.86 30.03
C TYR A 170 12.65 2.37 28.63
N GLU A 171 12.52 1.07 28.41
CA GLU A 171 12.82 0.37 27.16
C GLU A 171 11.57 -0.41 26.79
N LEU A 172 11.08 -0.22 25.57
CA LEU A 172 10.01 -1.05 25.02
C LEU A 172 10.63 -2.37 24.54
N ALA A 173 9.87 -3.45 24.70
CA ALA A 173 10.30 -4.77 24.28
C ALA A 173 9.67 -5.11 22.92
N PRO A 174 10.37 -5.88 22.06
CA PRO A 174 9.78 -6.44 20.86
C PRO A 174 8.68 -7.47 21.20
N PHE A 175 8.01 -7.94 20.15
CA PHE A 175 7.07 -9.06 20.18
C PHE A 175 7.65 -10.32 20.85
N SER A 176 6.76 -11.27 21.19
CA SER A 176 7.10 -12.42 22.03
C SER A 176 7.93 -13.47 21.25
N ALA A 177 9.23 -13.26 21.10
CA ALA A 177 10.13 -14.24 20.50
C ALA A 177 10.22 -15.55 21.33
N MET A 178 9.31 -16.50 21.09
CA MET A 178 9.47 -17.95 21.31
C MET A 178 8.29 -18.73 20.70
N ALA A 179 8.56 -19.73 19.87
CA ALA A 179 8.58 -21.13 20.34
C ALA A 179 9.87 -21.90 20.01
N ALA A 180 10.98 -21.21 19.70
CA ALA A 180 12.24 -21.80 19.26
C ALA A 180 13.11 -22.46 20.38
N GLU A 181 12.58 -23.40 21.18
CA GLU A 181 13.41 -24.29 22.04
C GLU A 181 12.86 -25.73 22.26
N HIS A 182 12.15 -26.32 21.29
CA HIS A 182 11.80 -27.75 21.33
C HIS A 182 12.56 -28.60 20.30
N GLY A 183 13.77 -28.98 20.70
CA GLY A 183 14.73 -29.72 19.87
C GLY A 183 14.27 -31.13 19.46
N HIS A 184 14.03 -31.31 18.16
CA HIS A 184 13.80 -32.63 17.58
C HIS A 184 15.08 -33.47 17.53
N HIS A 185 15.00 -34.65 18.14
CA HIS A 185 16.04 -35.68 18.11
C HIS A 185 16.06 -36.36 16.73
N ASP A 186 17.14 -36.21 15.97
CA ASP A 186 17.41 -37.04 14.79
C ASP A 186 17.78 -38.48 15.19
N GLU A 187 16.81 -39.39 15.20
CA GLU A 187 17.05 -40.85 15.25
C GLU A 187 17.27 -41.43 13.85
N HIS A 188 18.49 -41.29 13.31
CA HIS A 188 18.94 -42.04 12.14
C HIS A 188 19.79 -43.28 12.52
N GLU A 189 19.15 -44.46 12.54
CA GLU A 189 19.85 -45.76 12.49
C GLU A 189 20.51 -45.96 11.10
N GLY A 190 21.79 -46.35 11.02
CA GLY A 190 22.45 -46.47 9.70
C GLY A 190 23.89 -47.00 9.57
N GLU A 191 24.21 -48.13 10.22
CA GLU A 191 25.29 -49.10 9.86
C GLU A 191 26.77 -48.66 9.55
N GLU A 192 27.66 -49.07 10.47
CA GLU A 192 28.87 -49.90 10.23
C GLU A 192 30.05 -49.41 9.33
N ALA A 193 31.14 -49.05 10.03
CA ALA A 193 32.53 -49.51 9.82
C ALA A 193 33.31 -49.21 8.52
N HIS A 194 34.51 -48.60 8.69
CA HIS A 194 35.78 -49.34 8.53
C HIS A 194 36.99 -48.63 9.17
N GLU A 195 37.88 -49.42 9.78
CA GLU A 195 39.22 -49.03 10.24
C GLU A 195 40.18 -48.88 9.05
N ASP A 196 41.12 -47.92 9.09
CA ASP A 196 42.57 -48.23 9.20
C ASP A 196 43.45 -46.96 9.32
N GLU A 197 44.65 -47.17 9.87
CA GLU A 197 45.66 -46.15 10.21
C GLU A 197 46.37 -45.55 8.98
N ASP A 198 46.77 -44.27 9.06
CA ASP A 198 48.16 -43.86 8.78
C ASP A 198 48.41 -42.44 9.33
N GLY A 199 49.42 -42.29 10.18
CA GLY A 199 49.75 -41.02 10.84
C GLY A 199 50.94 -40.31 10.19
N HIS A 200 50.91 -38.97 10.17
CA HIS A 200 52.11 -38.16 9.93
C HIS A 200 52.16 -36.96 10.88
N ASP A 201 53.33 -36.79 11.50
CA ASP A 201 53.64 -35.68 12.41
C ASP A 201 53.54 -34.32 11.71
N HIS A 202 52.97 -33.33 12.39
CA HIS A 202 53.28 -31.92 12.13
C HIS A 202 53.65 -31.22 13.43
N GLU A 203 54.79 -30.52 13.38
CA GLU A 203 55.37 -29.79 14.51
C GLU A 203 54.61 -28.47 14.73
N GLU A 204 54.53 -28.03 15.99
CA GLU A 204 54.06 -26.70 16.39
C GLU A 204 55.00 -25.62 15.83
N ASP A 205 54.45 -24.58 15.20
CA ASP A 205 55.02 -23.22 15.20
C ASP A 205 53.88 -22.21 14.97
N ASP A 206 53.93 -21.10 15.70
CA ASP A 206 52.83 -20.15 15.91
C ASP A 206 52.56 -19.16 14.75
N ALA A 207 51.43 -18.45 14.90
CA ALA A 207 51.06 -17.15 14.30
C ALA A 207 50.42 -17.16 12.90
N HIS A 208 49.09 -17.05 12.92
CA HIS A 208 48.31 -16.44 11.84
C HIS A 208 48.67 -14.95 11.72
N ASP A 209 48.84 -14.46 10.50
CA ASP A 209 48.97 -13.05 10.13
C ASP A 209 48.64 -12.93 8.63
N ASP A 210 47.42 -13.36 8.26
CA ASP A 210 46.81 -13.10 6.97
C ASP A 210 45.72 -12.04 7.18
N GLU A 211 46.03 -10.79 6.83
CA GLU A 211 45.06 -9.71 6.71
C GLU A 211 44.20 -9.97 5.46
N GLU A 212 43.04 -10.61 5.62
CA GLU A 212 41.93 -10.42 4.69
C GLU A 212 41.08 -9.26 5.20
N MET A 213 40.93 -8.24 4.35
CA MET A 213 40.08 -7.09 4.60
C MET A 213 38.63 -7.56 4.50
N HIS A 214 37.92 -7.55 5.62
CA HIS A 214 36.48 -7.35 5.58
C HIS A 214 36.27 -5.87 5.30
N ASP A 215 35.81 -5.57 4.09
CA ASP A 215 35.17 -4.29 3.80
C ASP A 215 33.77 -4.39 4.40
N ASP A 216 33.61 -3.91 5.64
CA ASP A 216 32.32 -3.82 6.33
C ASP A 216 31.51 -2.66 5.71
N ASP A 217 30.82 -2.96 4.61
CA ASP A 217 29.98 -2.02 3.87
C ASP A 217 28.53 -2.07 4.38
N HIS A 218 28.31 -1.60 5.61
CA HIS A 218 26.96 -1.33 6.13
C HIS A 218 26.43 -0.01 5.55
N GLY A 219 26.11 -0.04 4.26
CA GLY A 219 25.19 0.90 3.62
C GLY A 219 23.75 0.42 3.79
N ALA A 220 22.78 1.34 3.76
CA ALA A 220 21.36 1.01 3.77
C ALA A 220 21.00 0.10 2.58
N ALA A 221 20.17 -0.92 2.81
CA ALA A 221 19.93 -1.98 1.82
C ALA A 221 18.84 -1.57 0.81
N GLU A 222 19.29 -1.09 -0.35
CA GLU A 222 18.46 -0.78 -1.51
C GLU A 222 17.54 -1.94 -1.95
N ALA A 223 16.49 -1.60 -2.71
CA ALA A 223 15.64 -2.56 -3.41
C ALA A 223 16.43 -3.65 -4.18
N VAL A 224 16.47 -4.86 -3.63
CA VAL A 224 17.29 -5.95 -4.16
C VAL A 224 16.58 -6.62 -5.33
N GLY A 225 17.07 -6.35 -6.55
CA GLY A 225 16.48 -6.94 -7.74
C GLY A 225 17.22 -6.66 -9.04
N ARG A 226 16.43 -6.66 -10.12
CA ARG A 226 16.89 -6.68 -11.50
C ARG A 226 15.97 -5.86 -12.38
N LEU A 227 16.53 -5.27 -13.42
CA LEU A 227 15.74 -4.66 -14.50
C LEU A 227 15.65 -5.64 -15.67
N LEU A 228 14.43 -5.99 -16.05
CA LEU A 228 14.13 -6.66 -17.31
C LEU A 228 13.94 -5.59 -18.38
N VAL A 229 14.75 -5.61 -19.44
CA VAL A 229 14.82 -4.52 -20.43
C VAL A 229 14.58 -5.08 -21.84
N ALA A 230 13.48 -4.67 -22.47
CA ALA A 230 13.16 -5.04 -23.85
C ALA A 230 13.73 -4.02 -24.86
N ASP A 231 14.16 -4.54 -26.00
CA ASP A 231 14.72 -3.76 -27.10
C ASP A 231 13.67 -3.47 -28.19
N ALA A 232 13.67 -2.26 -28.75
CA ALA A 232 12.73 -1.85 -29.79
C ALA A 232 13.01 -2.44 -31.19
N VAL A 233 14.21 -2.96 -31.43
CA VAL A 233 14.72 -3.36 -32.74
C VAL A 233 15.06 -4.85 -32.79
N GLU A 234 15.56 -5.41 -31.69
CA GLU A 234 15.84 -6.83 -31.51
C GLU A 234 14.78 -7.52 -30.65
N ALA A 235 14.40 -8.76 -31.01
CA ALA A 235 13.41 -9.54 -30.28
C ALA A 235 14.03 -10.22 -29.04
N HIS A 236 14.67 -9.42 -28.19
CA HIS A 236 15.45 -9.88 -27.04
C HIS A 236 15.04 -9.17 -25.75
N LEU A 237 15.15 -9.88 -24.63
CA LEU A 237 15.07 -9.34 -23.28
C LEU A 237 16.46 -9.39 -22.63
N SER A 238 16.96 -8.25 -22.20
CA SER A 238 18.19 -8.11 -21.41
C SER A 238 17.85 -8.09 -19.91
N VAL A 239 18.82 -8.49 -19.08
CA VAL A 239 18.70 -8.41 -17.61
C VAL A 239 19.86 -7.59 -17.07
N VAL A 240 19.57 -6.51 -16.35
CA VAL A 240 20.53 -5.76 -15.54
C VAL A 240 20.36 -6.24 -14.09
N ASN A 241 21.43 -6.72 -13.46
CA ASN A 241 21.42 -6.93 -12.00
C ASN A 241 21.89 -5.64 -11.35
N LEU A 242 21.09 -5.12 -10.42
CA LEU A 242 21.42 -3.91 -9.65
C LEU A 242 22.55 -4.23 -8.67
N SER A 243 22.40 -5.32 -7.90
CA SER A 243 23.50 -5.86 -7.10
C SER A 243 24.64 -6.42 -7.97
N GLY A 244 25.73 -5.66 -8.06
CA GLY A 244 27.00 -6.10 -8.66
C GLY A 244 27.17 -5.80 -10.15
N ASP A 245 26.53 -4.75 -10.66
CA ASP A 245 26.98 -4.01 -11.85
C ASP A 245 27.07 -4.84 -13.16
N SER A 246 26.19 -5.85 -13.29
CA SER A 246 26.31 -6.91 -14.30
C SER A 246 25.12 -6.98 -15.27
N VAL A 247 25.42 -6.81 -16.56
CA VAL A 247 24.43 -6.79 -17.64
C VAL A 247 24.47 -8.06 -18.48
N ASN A 248 23.40 -8.85 -18.43
CA ASN A 248 23.15 -9.99 -19.30
C ASN A 248 22.37 -9.53 -20.55
N ARG A 249 23.09 -8.95 -21.52
CA ARG A 249 22.51 -8.45 -22.78
C ARG A 249 21.86 -9.58 -23.59
N GLY A 250 20.59 -9.41 -23.94
CA GLY A 250 19.83 -10.34 -24.78
C GLY A 250 19.79 -11.77 -24.23
N LEU A 251 19.59 -11.93 -22.92
CA LEU A 251 19.58 -13.22 -22.23
C LEU A 251 18.47 -14.16 -22.75
N PHE A 252 17.34 -13.60 -23.19
CA PHE A 252 16.20 -14.37 -23.71
C PHE A 252 15.73 -13.88 -25.08
N GLU A 253 15.48 -14.81 -26.01
CA GLU A 253 14.76 -14.54 -27.26
C GLU A 253 13.25 -14.51 -26.98
N ILE A 254 12.59 -13.37 -27.24
CA ILE A 254 11.13 -13.19 -27.12
C ILE A 254 10.47 -13.20 -28.51
N ALA A 255 9.15 -13.30 -28.59
CA ALA A 255 8.45 -13.46 -29.88
C ALA A 255 8.62 -12.26 -30.83
N ALA A 256 8.83 -11.06 -30.29
CA ALA A 256 8.93 -9.82 -31.06
C ALA A 256 9.82 -8.76 -30.40
N ALA A 257 10.35 -7.84 -31.20
CA ALA A 257 10.96 -6.60 -30.73
C ALA A 257 9.89 -5.58 -30.35
N ASN A 258 10.26 -4.52 -29.63
CA ASN A 258 9.36 -3.47 -29.14
C ASN A 258 8.18 -4.04 -28.32
N ALA A 259 8.48 -5.07 -27.52
CA ALA A 259 7.57 -5.61 -26.53
C ALA A 259 7.45 -4.65 -25.34
N SER A 260 6.26 -4.62 -24.72
CA SER A 260 6.08 -3.96 -23.41
C SER A 260 6.48 -4.92 -22.30
N VAL A 261 7.15 -4.42 -21.28
CA VAL A 261 7.56 -5.15 -20.08
C VAL A 261 6.88 -4.49 -18.87
N TYR A 262 6.27 -5.31 -18.02
CA TYR A 262 5.61 -4.90 -16.78
C TYR A 262 6.03 -5.81 -15.63
N ALA A 263 5.95 -5.31 -14.40
CA ALA A 263 6.06 -6.12 -13.19
C ALA A 263 4.69 -6.67 -12.78
N SER A 264 4.66 -7.90 -12.27
CA SER A 264 3.52 -8.43 -11.52
C SER A 264 3.29 -7.65 -10.22
N PRO A 265 2.09 -7.72 -9.61
CA PRO A 265 1.77 -7.06 -8.33
C PRO A 265 2.88 -7.09 -7.26
N THR A 266 3.52 -8.23 -7.00
CA THR A 266 4.58 -8.36 -5.98
C THR A 266 6.01 -8.22 -6.54
N HIS A 267 6.17 -7.78 -7.79
CA HIS A 267 7.44 -7.68 -8.51
C HIS A 267 8.21 -9.00 -8.69
N ARG A 268 7.66 -10.15 -8.32
CA ARG A 268 8.30 -11.45 -8.53
C ARG A 268 8.43 -11.82 -10.02
N TYR A 269 7.43 -11.48 -10.84
CA TYR A 269 7.35 -11.87 -12.25
C TYR A 269 7.41 -10.69 -13.21
N GLY A 270 8.19 -10.86 -14.29
CA GLY A 270 8.17 -9.98 -15.44
C GLY A 270 7.18 -10.46 -16.49
N ILE A 271 6.20 -9.63 -16.82
CA ILE A 271 5.19 -9.89 -17.84
C ILE A 271 5.57 -9.15 -19.13
N VAL A 272 5.80 -9.87 -20.23
CA VAL A 272 6.27 -9.31 -21.50
C VAL A 272 5.22 -9.52 -22.60
N LEU A 273 4.62 -8.43 -23.05
CA LEU A 273 3.63 -8.41 -24.15
C LEU A 273 4.36 -8.24 -25.50
N ALA A 274 4.60 -9.36 -26.19
CA ALA A 274 5.32 -9.39 -27.45
C ALA A 274 4.35 -9.58 -28.63
N ARG A 275 4.24 -8.55 -29.48
CA ARG A 275 3.38 -8.54 -30.68
C ARG A 275 4.20 -8.79 -31.95
N GLY A 276 4.01 -9.95 -32.56
CA GLY A 276 4.77 -10.48 -33.68
C GLY A 276 4.44 -9.85 -35.04
N PRO A 277 5.12 -10.31 -36.11
CA PRO A 277 4.87 -9.84 -37.48
C PRO A 277 3.58 -10.42 -38.09
N GLU A 278 3.09 -11.54 -37.57
CA GLU A 278 1.77 -12.14 -37.88
C GLU A 278 1.04 -12.39 -36.54
N PRO A 279 -0.30 -12.27 -36.44
CA PRO A 279 -1.00 -12.37 -35.15
C PRO A 279 -0.86 -13.73 -34.45
N ASP A 280 -0.64 -14.82 -35.22
CA ASP A 280 -0.34 -16.15 -34.67
C ASP A 280 1.03 -16.21 -33.92
N ASP A 281 1.89 -15.19 -34.08
CA ASP A 281 3.18 -15.05 -33.38
C ASP A 281 3.06 -14.27 -32.05
N ASP A 282 1.90 -13.66 -31.73
CA ASP A 282 1.71 -12.83 -30.54
C ASP A 282 1.77 -13.66 -29.23
N ARG A 283 2.55 -13.21 -28.25
CA ARG A 283 2.80 -13.95 -26.98
C ARG A 283 2.82 -13.02 -25.78
N ILE A 284 2.27 -13.53 -24.68
CA ILE A 284 2.55 -13.07 -23.33
C ILE A 284 3.60 -14.04 -22.75
N HIS A 285 4.83 -13.56 -22.58
CA HIS A 285 5.87 -14.32 -21.89
C HIS A 285 5.91 -13.92 -20.41
N ILE A 286 6.10 -14.89 -19.53
CA ILE A 286 6.29 -14.67 -18.10
C ILE A 286 7.72 -15.09 -17.74
N PHE A 287 8.40 -14.25 -16.98
CA PHE A 287 9.74 -14.50 -16.46
C PHE A 287 9.69 -14.46 -14.93
N ASP A 288 10.12 -15.52 -14.25
CA ASP A 288 10.39 -15.45 -12.82
C ASP A 288 11.67 -14.62 -12.64
N GLY A 289 11.57 -13.51 -11.91
CA GLY A 289 12.68 -12.60 -11.63
C GLY A 289 13.81 -13.28 -10.87
N GLY A 290 13.52 -14.38 -10.16
CA GLY A 290 14.48 -15.16 -9.40
C GLY A 290 15.05 -14.39 -8.21
N THR A 291 14.38 -13.36 -7.72
CA THR A 291 14.66 -12.70 -6.45
C THR A 291 13.32 -12.50 -5.75
N PHE A 292 13.14 -13.18 -4.62
CA PHE A 292 11.91 -13.19 -3.84
C PHE A 292 12.23 -13.57 -2.40
N LEU A 293 11.34 -13.22 -1.48
CA LEU A 293 11.41 -13.62 -0.09
C LEU A 293 10.75 -14.98 0.11
N VAL A 294 11.30 -15.79 1.02
CA VAL A 294 10.70 -17.05 1.50
C VAL A 294 10.46 -16.93 2.99
N GLU A 295 9.22 -17.13 3.39
CA GLU A 295 8.81 -17.15 4.80
C GLU A 295 9.39 -18.35 5.52
N HIS A 296 10.13 -18.11 6.60
CA HIS A 296 10.65 -19.14 7.50
C HIS A 296 9.97 -19.10 8.88
N GLY A 297 8.90 -18.31 9.01
CA GLY A 297 8.14 -18.07 10.24
C GLY A 297 8.63 -16.79 10.91
N ASP A 298 9.76 -16.87 11.60
CA ASP A 298 10.33 -15.75 12.38
C ASP A 298 11.14 -14.73 11.56
N HIS A 299 11.41 -15.00 10.28
CA HIS A 299 12.12 -14.11 9.34
C HIS A 299 11.80 -14.50 7.89
N TYR A 300 12.26 -13.68 6.93
CA TYR A 300 12.20 -13.98 5.50
C TYR A 300 13.58 -14.14 4.88
N ASP A 301 13.82 -15.32 4.29
CA ASP A 301 15.05 -15.65 3.58
C ASP A 301 15.01 -15.00 2.17
N LEU A 302 15.91 -14.06 1.89
CA LEU A 302 16.06 -13.47 0.56
C LEU A 302 16.68 -14.47 -0.43
N VAL A 303 15.83 -15.16 -1.18
CA VAL A 303 16.26 -16.09 -2.22
C VAL A 303 16.59 -15.34 -3.50
N THR A 304 17.87 -15.28 -3.86
CA THR A 304 18.36 -14.75 -5.13
C THR A 304 18.93 -15.86 -6.02
N GLU A 305 18.05 -16.43 -6.85
CA GLU A 305 18.41 -17.28 -8.00
C GLU A 305 18.70 -16.44 -9.27
N ARG A 306 18.64 -17.07 -10.44
CA ARG A 306 18.74 -16.39 -11.75
C ARG A 306 17.34 -16.11 -12.29
N VAL A 307 17.17 -15.08 -13.11
CA VAL A 307 15.96 -14.92 -13.93
C VAL A 307 15.74 -16.18 -14.79
N THR A 308 14.52 -16.70 -14.83
CA THR A 308 14.13 -17.82 -15.70
C THR A 308 12.85 -17.53 -16.46
N ARG A 309 12.62 -18.21 -17.59
CA ARG A 309 11.31 -18.19 -18.24
C ARG A 309 10.37 -19.16 -17.51
N HIS A 310 9.22 -18.66 -17.10
CA HIS A 310 8.16 -19.45 -16.50
C HIS A 310 7.57 -20.45 -17.53
N PRO A 311 7.13 -21.65 -17.14
CA PRO A 311 6.59 -22.64 -18.09
C PRO A 311 5.32 -22.18 -18.84
N LEU A 312 4.54 -21.28 -18.23
CA LEU A 312 3.37 -20.66 -18.86
C LEU A 312 3.80 -19.63 -19.92
N GLU A 313 3.47 -19.92 -21.17
CA GLU A 313 3.54 -18.97 -22.30
C GLU A 313 2.15 -18.91 -22.93
N ILE A 314 1.53 -17.73 -22.93
CA ILE A 314 0.14 -17.56 -23.40
C ILE A 314 0.21 -17.04 -24.83
N ALA A 315 -0.38 -17.80 -25.76
CA ALA A 315 -0.57 -17.35 -27.14
C ALA A 315 -1.92 -16.64 -27.24
N GLU A 316 -1.88 -15.34 -27.46
CA GLU A 316 -3.06 -14.47 -27.43
C GLU A 316 -2.95 -13.38 -28.49
N GLU A 317 -4.03 -13.06 -29.19
CA GLU A 317 -4.02 -12.17 -30.35
C GLU A 317 -4.02 -10.70 -29.91
N TRP A 318 -2.96 -9.95 -30.24
CA TRP A 318 -2.80 -8.52 -29.98
C TRP A 318 -3.02 -8.08 -28.50
N PRO A 319 -2.25 -8.60 -27.52
CA PRO A 319 -2.27 -8.09 -26.15
C PRO A 319 -1.67 -6.67 -26.11
N VAL A 320 -2.38 -5.72 -25.48
CA VAL A 320 -1.97 -4.31 -25.45
C VAL A 320 -1.97 -3.73 -24.04
N HIS A 321 -3.13 -3.67 -23.41
CA HIS A 321 -3.30 -2.98 -22.14
C HIS A 321 -2.99 -3.92 -20.98
N TYR A 322 -2.36 -3.38 -19.96
CA TYR A 322 -1.88 -4.09 -18.78
C TYR A 322 -2.21 -3.26 -17.54
N VAL A 323 -2.89 -3.87 -16.59
CA VAL A 323 -3.11 -3.29 -15.25
C VAL A 323 -2.87 -4.38 -14.21
N ASN A 324 -2.12 -4.07 -13.16
CA ASN A 324 -2.03 -4.89 -11.95
C ASN A 324 -2.83 -4.23 -10.81
N SER A 325 -3.50 -5.04 -9.99
CA SER A 325 -4.27 -4.60 -8.81
C SER A 325 -4.64 -5.82 -7.96
N HIS A 326 -4.67 -5.68 -6.62
CA HIS A 326 -5.13 -6.73 -5.69
C HIS A 326 -4.47 -8.12 -5.87
N GLY A 327 -3.18 -8.21 -6.22
CA GLY A 327 -2.52 -9.51 -6.49
C GLY A 327 -2.89 -10.15 -7.84
N TRP A 328 -3.65 -9.45 -8.68
CA TRP A 328 -4.01 -9.84 -10.04
C TRP A 328 -3.33 -8.96 -11.09
N THR A 329 -3.07 -9.57 -12.25
CA THR A 329 -2.71 -8.93 -13.52
C THR A 329 -3.87 -9.10 -14.49
N ALA A 330 -4.38 -8.01 -15.06
CA ALA A 330 -5.35 -8.00 -16.14
C ALA A 330 -4.67 -7.55 -17.45
N ILE A 331 -4.87 -8.31 -18.52
CA ILE A 331 -4.34 -8.01 -19.86
C ILE A 331 -5.48 -7.98 -20.86
N PHE A 332 -5.63 -6.88 -21.62
CA PHE A 332 -6.64 -6.77 -22.67
C PHE A 332 -6.05 -7.13 -24.05
N ALA A 333 -6.74 -8.00 -24.78
CA ALA A 333 -6.38 -8.45 -26.13
C ALA A 333 -7.37 -7.87 -27.16
N ASP A 334 -6.93 -6.86 -27.93
CA ASP A 334 -7.87 -6.00 -28.67
C ASP A 334 -8.65 -6.73 -29.79
N THR A 335 -7.97 -7.63 -30.52
CA THR A 335 -8.43 -8.15 -31.81
C THR A 335 -9.46 -9.27 -31.68
N ASN A 336 -9.45 -10.00 -30.56
CA ASN A 336 -10.47 -10.97 -30.20
C ASN A 336 -11.38 -10.48 -29.06
N GLY A 337 -10.92 -9.53 -28.24
CA GLY A 337 -11.67 -9.01 -27.10
C GLY A 337 -11.63 -9.92 -25.88
N HIS A 338 -10.60 -10.76 -25.76
CA HIS A 338 -10.32 -11.50 -24.54
C HIS A 338 -9.71 -10.57 -23.47
N VAL A 339 -9.99 -10.89 -22.21
CA VAL A 339 -9.29 -10.33 -21.06
C VAL A 339 -8.72 -11.47 -20.24
N ILE A 340 -7.41 -11.44 -20.03
CA ILE A 340 -6.64 -12.50 -19.41
C ILE A 340 -6.31 -12.04 -17.99
N LEU A 341 -6.86 -12.73 -17.00
CA LEU A 341 -6.60 -12.48 -15.59
C LEU A 341 -5.62 -13.54 -15.07
N ILE A 342 -4.52 -13.08 -14.50
CA ILE A 342 -3.48 -13.90 -13.88
C ILE A 342 -3.42 -13.52 -12.40
N ASN A 343 -3.66 -14.47 -11.51
CA ASN A 343 -3.43 -14.31 -10.08
C ASN A 343 -1.99 -14.73 -9.75
N GLU A 344 -1.27 -13.89 -9.04
CA GLU A 344 0.16 -14.11 -8.77
C GLU A 344 0.42 -15.22 -7.73
N HIS A 345 -0.47 -15.36 -6.74
CA HIS A 345 -0.39 -16.44 -5.75
C HIS A 345 -0.60 -17.82 -6.39
N ASP A 346 -1.62 -17.98 -7.22
CA ASP A 346 -1.90 -19.24 -7.94
C ASP A 346 -0.81 -19.57 -8.97
N LEU A 347 -0.28 -18.56 -9.67
CA LEU A 347 0.86 -18.71 -10.57
C LEU A 347 2.10 -19.22 -9.83
N THR A 348 2.33 -18.74 -8.61
CA THR A 348 3.43 -19.14 -7.73
C THR A 348 3.24 -20.54 -7.15
N SER A 349 2.04 -20.87 -6.69
CA SER A 349 1.75 -22.13 -5.99
C SER A 349 1.63 -23.33 -6.93
N SER A 350 1.19 -23.11 -8.18
CA SER A 350 0.88 -24.16 -9.17
C SER A 350 1.51 -23.94 -10.56
N PRO A 351 2.82 -23.61 -10.67
CA PRO A 351 3.44 -23.07 -11.89
C PRO A 351 3.43 -23.99 -13.13
N GLY A 352 3.17 -25.30 -12.93
CA GLY A 352 3.09 -26.29 -14.01
C GLY A 352 1.68 -26.61 -14.50
N ASP A 353 0.65 -26.30 -13.72
CA ASP A 353 -0.76 -26.66 -13.98
C ASP A 353 -1.70 -25.41 -13.95
N TYR A 354 -1.16 -24.21 -13.74
CA TYR A 354 -1.91 -22.95 -13.72
C TYR A 354 -2.55 -22.61 -15.09
N GLU A 355 -3.85 -22.32 -15.09
CA GLU A 355 -4.61 -21.82 -16.25
C GLU A 355 -5.18 -20.43 -15.92
N PRO A 356 -4.81 -19.36 -16.66
CA PRO A 356 -5.40 -18.03 -16.50
C PRO A 356 -6.91 -18.01 -16.72
N ILE A 357 -7.61 -17.12 -16.03
CA ILE A 357 -9.03 -16.85 -16.31
C ILE A 357 -9.11 -16.01 -17.59
N VAL A 358 -9.94 -16.42 -18.55
CA VAL A 358 -10.17 -15.67 -19.79
C VAL A 358 -11.63 -15.21 -19.85
N LEU A 359 -11.82 -13.89 -19.85
CA LEU A 359 -13.13 -13.24 -19.95
C LEU A 359 -13.37 -12.71 -21.36
N GLU A 360 -14.66 -12.58 -21.71
CA GLU A 360 -15.11 -12.17 -23.04
C GLU A 360 -15.68 -10.75 -22.98
N ALA A 361 -14.86 -9.75 -23.31
CA ALA A 361 -15.24 -8.34 -23.42
C ALA A 361 -15.69 -7.97 -24.86
N GLY A 362 -15.22 -8.72 -25.86
CA GLY A 362 -15.51 -8.51 -27.28
C GLY A 362 -14.63 -7.44 -27.94
N ILE A 363 -14.41 -7.59 -29.24
CA ILE A 363 -13.40 -6.88 -30.04
C ILE A 363 -13.49 -5.35 -29.91
N GLN A 364 -12.51 -4.73 -29.26
CA GLN A 364 -12.38 -3.29 -29.02
C GLN A 364 -10.94 -2.98 -28.57
N HIS A 365 -10.51 -1.71 -28.66
CA HIS A 365 -9.31 -1.25 -27.96
C HIS A 365 -9.73 -0.86 -26.53
N GLY A 366 -9.72 -1.83 -25.63
CA GLY A 366 -10.44 -1.76 -24.35
C GLY A 366 -9.54 -1.84 -23.11
N ALA A 367 -10.13 -1.61 -21.95
CA ALA A 367 -9.47 -1.64 -20.65
C ALA A 367 -10.11 -2.68 -19.73
N ALA A 368 -9.30 -3.25 -18.83
CA ALA A 368 -9.73 -4.19 -17.80
C ALA A 368 -8.97 -3.95 -16.50
N LEU A 369 -9.67 -3.92 -15.37
CA LEU A 369 -9.10 -3.57 -14.07
C LEU A 369 -9.76 -4.39 -12.95
N VAL A 370 -8.98 -5.16 -12.19
CA VAL A 370 -9.48 -6.00 -11.10
C VAL A 370 -9.72 -5.14 -9.85
N MET A 371 -10.92 -5.21 -9.29
CA MET A 371 -11.33 -4.44 -8.10
C MET A 371 -11.38 -5.30 -6.83
N SER A 372 -11.48 -6.62 -6.97
CA SER A 372 -11.40 -7.61 -5.89
C SER A 372 -11.22 -9.02 -6.47
N ASP A 373 -11.02 -10.03 -5.63
CA ASP A 373 -10.93 -11.44 -6.03
C ASP A 373 -12.18 -12.03 -6.71
N GLU A 374 -13.27 -11.26 -6.82
CA GLU A 374 -14.47 -11.66 -7.56
C GLU A 374 -14.84 -10.72 -8.70
N HIS A 375 -14.34 -9.47 -8.73
CA HIS A 375 -14.85 -8.40 -9.59
C HIS A 375 -13.78 -7.73 -10.48
N VAL A 376 -14.17 -7.44 -11.72
CA VAL A 376 -13.38 -6.71 -12.72
C VAL A 376 -14.23 -5.62 -13.39
N ILE A 377 -13.68 -4.41 -13.51
CA ILE A 377 -14.20 -3.37 -14.40
C ILE A 377 -13.74 -3.68 -15.82
N LEU A 378 -14.67 -3.74 -16.77
CA LEU A 378 -14.42 -3.99 -18.19
C LEU A 378 -15.00 -2.87 -19.05
N SER A 379 -14.22 -2.36 -19.99
CA SER A 379 -14.71 -1.40 -20.98
C SER A 379 -15.79 -2.00 -21.89
N THR A 380 -16.86 -1.24 -22.15
CA THR A 380 -17.96 -1.68 -23.00
C THR A 380 -17.84 -1.23 -24.44
N ASN A 381 -17.92 -2.22 -25.34
CA ASN A 381 -17.70 -2.04 -26.76
C ASN A 381 -18.74 -1.11 -27.40
N ASN A 382 -18.27 -0.25 -28.29
CA ASN A 382 -19.10 0.65 -29.07
C ASN A 382 -19.94 -0.15 -30.10
N PRO A 383 -21.29 -0.19 -29.98
CA PRO A 383 -22.13 -1.01 -30.86
C PRO A 383 -22.18 -0.52 -32.31
N ALA A 384 -21.59 0.62 -32.64
CA ALA A 384 -21.36 1.05 -34.02
C ALA A 384 -20.21 0.30 -34.72
N CYS A 385 -19.34 -0.36 -33.95
CA CYS A 385 -18.12 -1.01 -34.43
C CYS A 385 -18.28 -2.53 -34.44
N THR A 386 -18.25 -3.12 -35.64
CA THR A 386 -18.50 -4.56 -35.86
C THR A 386 -17.26 -5.35 -36.29
N GLU A 387 -16.13 -4.66 -36.47
CA GLU A 387 -14.82 -5.20 -36.83
C GLU A 387 -13.76 -4.34 -36.10
N PHE A 388 -12.59 -4.88 -35.78
CA PHE A 388 -11.50 -4.09 -35.19
C PHE A 388 -11.04 -2.99 -36.17
N VAL A 389 -11.05 -1.74 -35.73
CA VAL A 389 -10.52 -0.61 -36.48
C VAL A 389 -9.48 0.10 -35.60
N PRO A 390 -8.20 0.17 -36.02
CA PRO A 390 -7.14 0.89 -35.29
C PRO A 390 -7.28 2.42 -35.26
N SER A 391 -8.49 2.98 -35.40
CA SER A 391 -8.76 4.41 -35.32
C SER A 391 -9.66 4.73 -34.13
N GLY A 392 -9.47 5.93 -33.56
CA GLY A 392 -10.25 6.41 -32.41
C GLY A 392 -11.77 6.47 -32.62
N ASP A 393 -12.25 6.28 -33.85
CA ASP A 393 -13.67 6.16 -34.19
C ASP A 393 -14.36 4.94 -33.54
N CYS A 394 -13.58 3.95 -33.06
CA CYS A 394 -14.08 2.70 -32.48
C CYS A 394 -13.59 2.41 -31.05
N LEU A 395 -13.31 3.46 -30.29
CA LEU A 395 -13.05 3.36 -28.85
C LEU A 395 -14.34 2.99 -28.06
N PRO A 396 -14.21 2.34 -26.89
CA PRO A 396 -15.33 2.01 -25.98
C PRO A 396 -16.16 3.23 -25.52
N ILE A 397 -17.29 2.98 -24.87
CA ILE A 397 -18.31 4.03 -24.55
C ILE A 397 -18.71 4.12 -23.07
N GLY A 398 -18.00 3.42 -22.20
CA GLY A 398 -18.26 3.31 -20.76
C GLY A 398 -17.69 2.00 -20.21
N VAL A 399 -18.07 1.63 -18.98
CA VAL A 399 -17.62 0.37 -18.35
C VAL A 399 -18.78 -0.40 -17.71
N GLU A 400 -18.57 -1.70 -17.50
CA GLU A 400 -19.39 -2.57 -16.64
C GLU A 400 -18.49 -3.15 -15.56
N VAL A 401 -19.01 -3.36 -14.35
CA VAL A 401 -18.37 -4.27 -13.39
C VAL A 401 -18.97 -5.66 -13.61
N ARG A 402 -18.09 -6.65 -13.78
CA ARG A 402 -18.47 -8.05 -13.92
C ARG A 402 -17.80 -8.93 -12.88
N THR A 403 -18.46 -10.02 -12.54
CA THR A 403 -17.83 -11.15 -11.85
C THR A 403 -16.88 -11.91 -12.79
N PHE A 404 -15.97 -12.70 -12.23
CA PHE A 404 -15.11 -13.60 -13.04
C PHE A 404 -15.87 -14.73 -13.75
N ASP A 405 -17.13 -15.02 -13.38
CA ASP A 405 -18.03 -15.88 -14.19
C ASP A 405 -18.83 -15.09 -15.26
N ASN A 406 -18.40 -13.86 -15.53
CA ASN A 406 -18.89 -12.94 -16.58
C ASN A 406 -20.35 -12.50 -16.39
N GLN A 407 -20.82 -12.36 -15.15
CA GLN A 407 -22.11 -11.73 -14.83
C GLN A 407 -21.92 -10.24 -14.57
N VAL A 408 -22.71 -9.38 -15.23
CA VAL A 408 -22.72 -7.94 -14.97
C VAL A 408 -23.39 -7.67 -13.62
N VAL A 409 -22.64 -7.10 -12.67
CA VAL A 409 -23.14 -6.68 -11.35
C VAL A 409 -23.42 -5.18 -11.30
N TYR A 410 -22.67 -4.39 -12.06
CA TYR A 410 -22.87 -2.95 -12.22
C TYR A 410 -22.68 -2.52 -13.67
N ASP A 411 -23.45 -1.51 -14.09
CA ASP A 411 -23.53 -1.06 -15.48
C ASP A 411 -23.44 0.48 -15.52
N ALA A 412 -22.26 0.98 -15.88
CA ALA A 412 -22.01 2.38 -16.22
C ALA A 412 -22.01 2.61 -17.75
N ALA A 413 -22.42 1.62 -18.54
CA ALA A 413 -22.35 1.60 -19.99
C ALA A 413 -23.61 2.20 -20.64
N ASN A 414 -23.67 3.53 -20.69
CA ASN A 414 -24.82 4.23 -21.27
C ASN A 414 -24.42 5.48 -22.07
N GLU A 415 -23.35 5.36 -22.87
CA GLU A 415 -22.67 6.49 -23.54
C GLU A 415 -22.18 7.56 -22.54
N SER A 416 -21.90 7.15 -21.30
CA SER A 416 -21.41 7.99 -20.20
C SER A 416 -20.03 8.57 -20.51
N CYS A 417 -19.16 7.75 -21.12
CA CYS A 417 -17.77 8.07 -21.40
C CYS A 417 -17.43 7.68 -22.86
N PRO A 418 -17.92 8.44 -23.85
CA PRO A 418 -17.72 8.12 -25.27
C PRO A 418 -16.27 8.36 -25.68
N GLY A 419 -15.66 7.38 -26.34
CA GLY A 419 -14.25 7.44 -26.69
C GLY A 419 -13.35 7.07 -25.52
N LEU A 420 -13.78 6.10 -24.72
CA LEU A 420 -13.07 5.67 -23.51
C LEU A 420 -11.66 5.18 -23.87
N HIS A 421 -10.64 5.81 -23.28
CA HIS A 421 -9.23 5.49 -23.51
C HIS A 421 -8.36 5.99 -22.36
N GLY A 422 -7.39 5.16 -21.96
CA GLY A 422 -6.54 5.41 -20.81
C GLY A 422 -7.26 5.09 -19.50
N GLU A 423 -6.62 4.27 -18.69
CA GLU A 423 -7.12 3.76 -17.41
C GLU A 423 -6.04 3.83 -16.32
N SER A 424 -6.46 3.97 -15.06
CA SER A 424 -5.61 3.72 -13.88
C SER A 424 -6.49 3.57 -12.63
N HIS A 425 -5.88 3.22 -11.49
CA HIS A 425 -6.53 3.15 -10.17
C HIS A 425 -5.61 3.62 -9.05
N ASN A 426 -6.22 3.99 -7.93
CA ASN A 426 -5.62 4.22 -6.61
C ASN A 426 -6.56 3.63 -5.54
N ALA A 427 -6.27 3.86 -4.25
CA ALA A 427 -7.13 3.39 -3.16
C ALA A 427 -8.59 3.89 -3.25
N HIS A 428 -8.82 5.08 -3.85
CA HIS A 428 -10.16 5.69 -3.95
C HIS A 428 -11.01 5.10 -5.08
N GLY A 429 -10.40 4.54 -6.13
CA GLY A 429 -11.12 3.90 -7.22
C GLY A 429 -10.37 3.90 -8.55
N ALA A 430 -11.12 3.73 -9.64
CA ALA A 430 -10.59 3.62 -11.00
C ALA A 430 -11.04 4.81 -11.88
N VAL A 431 -10.12 5.34 -12.68
CA VAL A 431 -10.38 6.40 -13.66
C VAL A 431 -10.25 5.90 -15.09
N PHE A 432 -11.10 6.42 -15.98
CA PHE A 432 -11.07 6.16 -17.41
C PHE A 432 -11.29 7.46 -18.19
N GLY A 433 -10.41 7.79 -19.12
CA GLY A 433 -10.53 9.01 -19.93
C GLY A 433 -11.52 8.88 -21.08
N CYS A 434 -12.15 9.98 -21.48
CA CYS A 434 -13.00 10.04 -22.67
C CYS A 434 -13.15 11.47 -23.22
N PHE A 435 -13.87 11.64 -24.32
CA PHE A 435 -14.08 12.94 -24.98
C PHE A 435 -14.92 13.94 -24.16
N THR A 436 -15.57 13.51 -23.09
CA THR A 436 -16.44 14.34 -22.24
C THR A 436 -15.83 14.70 -20.89
N GLY A 437 -14.73 14.08 -20.49
CA GLY A 437 -14.13 14.21 -19.17
C GLY A 437 -13.42 12.91 -18.76
N VAL A 438 -13.37 12.68 -17.45
CA VAL A 438 -12.85 11.46 -16.82
C VAL A 438 -14.01 10.74 -16.15
N LEU A 439 -14.23 9.47 -16.47
CA LEU A 439 -15.13 8.58 -15.76
C LEU A 439 -14.40 8.03 -14.54
N PHE A 440 -14.86 8.43 -13.35
CA PHE A 440 -14.40 7.88 -12.08
C PHE A 440 -15.42 6.82 -11.61
N VAL A 441 -14.91 5.66 -11.17
CA VAL A 441 -15.70 4.52 -10.71
C VAL A 441 -15.13 4.04 -9.38
N GLN A 442 -15.98 4.02 -8.35
CA GLN A 442 -15.59 3.67 -6.98
C GLN A 442 -16.56 2.64 -6.38
N ALA A 443 -16.12 1.95 -5.33
CA ALA A 443 -16.89 0.96 -4.60
C ALA A 443 -17.01 1.38 -3.13
N HIS A 444 -18.24 1.44 -2.61
CA HIS A 444 -18.56 1.80 -1.23
C HIS A 444 -19.53 0.78 -0.64
N ASP A 445 -19.21 0.16 0.50
CA ASP A 445 -19.98 -0.92 1.12
C ASP A 445 -20.33 -2.10 0.18
N GLY A 446 -19.52 -2.32 -0.87
CA GLY A 446 -19.78 -3.32 -1.91
C GLY A 446 -20.84 -2.92 -2.96
N GLU A 447 -21.38 -1.71 -2.90
CA GLU A 447 -22.13 -1.08 -4.00
C GLU A 447 -21.18 -0.22 -4.86
N TYR A 448 -21.36 -0.27 -6.19
CA TYR A 448 -20.56 0.52 -7.12
C TYR A 448 -21.28 1.81 -7.52
N GLU A 449 -20.53 2.90 -7.65
CA GLU A 449 -21.00 4.15 -8.24
C GLU A 449 -20.00 4.75 -9.23
N HIS A 450 -20.49 5.66 -10.07
CA HIS A 450 -19.65 6.35 -11.05
C HIS A 450 -20.10 7.79 -11.26
N GLU A 451 -19.14 8.64 -11.64
CA GLU A 451 -19.41 9.99 -12.13
C GLU A 451 -18.47 10.39 -13.28
N ILE A 452 -18.81 11.48 -13.96
CA ILE A 452 -17.98 12.08 -15.01
C ILE A 452 -17.47 13.42 -14.50
N ILE A 453 -16.17 13.51 -14.26
CA ILE A 453 -15.46 14.75 -13.96
C ILE A 453 -15.24 15.48 -15.30
N PRO A 454 -15.92 16.60 -15.58
CA PRO A 454 -15.92 17.22 -16.90
C PRO A 454 -14.67 18.07 -17.12
N TYR A 455 -14.14 18.11 -18.35
CA TYR A 455 -13.03 19.03 -18.67
C TYR A 455 -13.42 20.50 -18.40
N PRO A 456 -12.49 21.34 -17.89
CA PRO A 456 -12.76 22.76 -17.64
C PRO A 456 -13.23 23.49 -18.90
N ALA A 457 -14.17 24.43 -18.75
CA ALA A 457 -14.85 25.08 -19.88
C ALA A 457 -13.92 25.92 -20.80
N GLU A 458 -12.70 26.18 -20.37
CA GLU A 458 -11.61 26.80 -21.12
C GLU A 458 -10.89 25.86 -22.11
N THR A 459 -11.02 24.53 -22.00
CA THR A 459 -10.31 23.57 -22.87
C THR A 459 -10.87 23.46 -24.28
N GLY A 460 -12.08 23.98 -24.54
CA GLY A 460 -12.72 23.99 -25.85
C GLY A 460 -14.13 23.40 -25.86
N ASP A 461 -14.59 23.00 -27.05
CA ASP A 461 -15.80 22.18 -27.19
C ASP A 461 -15.49 20.70 -26.80
N PRO A 462 -16.45 19.94 -26.25
CA PRO A 462 -16.23 18.54 -25.89
C PRO A 462 -15.70 17.69 -27.07
N GLY A 463 -14.67 16.89 -26.80
CA GLY A 463 -13.93 16.13 -27.79
C GLY A 463 -12.76 16.85 -28.47
N GLU A 464 -12.50 18.13 -28.18
CA GLU A 464 -11.25 18.80 -28.62
C GLU A 464 -10.03 18.40 -27.76
N LEU A 465 -10.27 17.85 -26.56
CA LEU A 465 -9.28 17.31 -25.62
C LEU A 465 -9.78 15.97 -25.06
N ALA A 466 -8.88 15.00 -24.90
CA ALA A 466 -9.09 13.83 -24.04
C ALA A 466 -7.77 13.42 -23.36
N ILE A 467 -7.80 13.15 -22.06
CA ILE A 467 -6.68 12.51 -21.36
C ILE A 467 -6.73 11.01 -21.68
N GLY A 468 -5.74 10.49 -22.41
CA GLY A 468 -5.75 9.15 -23.01
C GLY A 468 -4.76 8.16 -22.38
N GLN A 469 -4.14 8.54 -21.27
CA GLN A 469 -3.34 7.68 -20.41
C GLN A 469 -3.40 8.28 -19.01
N TYR A 470 -3.46 7.43 -17.98
CA TYR A 470 -3.43 7.84 -16.59
C TYR A 470 -2.27 7.18 -15.86
N TYR A 471 -1.83 7.87 -14.82
CA TYR A 471 -0.96 7.39 -13.78
C TYR A 471 -1.72 7.64 -12.47
N GLY A 472 -1.83 6.61 -11.65
CA GLY A 472 -2.29 6.66 -10.27
C GLY A 472 -1.28 5.93 -9.39
N HIS A 473 -1.27 6.25 -8.10
CA HIS A 473 -0.51 5.54 -7.09
C HIS A 473 -1.44 5.23 -5.92
N HIS A 474 -1.26 4.08 -5.26
CA HIS A 474 -2.17 3.63 -4.22
C HIS A 474 -2.31 4.61 -3.05
N GLN A 475 -1.20 5.27 -2.66
CA GLN A 475 -1.15 6.33 -1.64
C GLN A 475 -1.52 7.74 -2.15
N ALA A 476 -1.59 7.97 -3.47
CA ALA A 476 -1.85 9.32 -4.01
C ALA A 476 -3.35 9.55 -4.27
N ASP A 477 -3.90 10.63 -3.72
CA ASP A 477 -5.30 11.05 -3.96
C ASP A 477 -5.61 11.32 -5.44
N ASN A 478 -4.66 11.95 -6.14
CA ASN A 478 -4.84 12.47 -7.48
C ASN A 478 -4.33 11.52 -8.57
N PHE A 479 -4.98 11.60 -9.73
CA PHE A 479 -4.46 11.00 -10.96
C PHE A 479 -3.77 12.05 -11.83
N PHE A 480 -2.78 11.62 -12.60
CA PHE A 480 -2.10 12.46 -13.57
C PHE A 480 -2.19 11.84 -14.97
N GLY A 481 -2.33 12.64 -16.02
CA GLY A 481 -2.44 12.10 -17.37
C GLY A 481 -2.06 13.07 -18.48
N PRO A 482 -1.31 12.64 -19.51
CA PRO A 482 -1.08 13.44 -20.70
C PRO A 482 -2.34 13.54 -21.56
N ALA A 483 -2.70 14.77 -21.92
CA ALA A 483 -3.79 15.07 -22.82
C ALA A 483 -3.41 14.83 -24.29
N THR A 484 -4.38 14.33 -25.05
CA THR A 484 -4.38 14.31 -26.52
C THR A 484 -5.37 15.34 -27.02
N LEU A 485 -4.96 16.13 -28.02
CA LEU A 485 -5.75 17.22 -28.61
C LEU A 485 -6.27 16.81 -29.99
N PHE A 486 -7.51 17.18 -30.31
CA PHE A 486 -8.20 16.81 -31.55
C PHE A 486 -8.67 18.05 -32.33
N PRO A 487 -7.75 18.92 -32.80
CA PRO A 487 -8.11 20.16 -33.49
C PRO A 487 -8.97 19.89 -34.73
N ASP A 488 -10.06 20.65 -34.89
CA ASP A 488 -11.07 20.46 -35.95
C ASP A 488 -11.66 19.02 -36.02
N GLY A 489 -11.57 18.25 -34.92
CA GLY A 489 -12.01 16.84 -34.87
C GLY A 489 -11.10 15.88 -35.65
N GLN A 490 -9.82 16.23 -35.85
CA GLN A 490 -8.82 15.35 -36.47
C GLN A 490 -7.82 14.85 -35.42
N CYS A 491 -7.53 13.55 -35.44
CA CYS A 491 -6.45 12.99 -34.63
C CYS A 491 -5.09 13.42 -35.20
N CYS A 492 -4.11 13.81 -34.39
CA CYS A 492 -4.19 14.23 -32.99
C CYS A 492 -2.86 14.93 -32.67
N ASP A 493 -2.89 16.02 -31.92
CA ASP A 493 -1.69 16.67 -31.40
C ASP A 493 -1.45 16.23 -29.95
N LEU A 494 -0.18 16.10 -29.54
CA LEU A 494 0.16 15.79 -28.15
C LEU A 494 0.01 17.06 -27.29
N GLY A 495 -0.71 16.95 -26.19
CA GLY A 495 -0.93 18.03 -25.22
C GLY A 495 0.00 17.94 -24.01
N GLY A 496 -0.31 18.76 -23.00
CA GLY A 496 0.33 18.77 -21.70
C GLY A 496 -0.17 17.68 -20.74
N VAL A 497 0.36 17.67 -19.51
CA VAL A 497 -0.05 16.80 -18.40
C VAL A 497 -1.03 17.53 -17.49
N TRP A 498 -2.08 16.81 -17.10
CA TRP A 498 -3.17 17.26 -16.25
C TRP A 498 -3.18 16.50 -14.93
N LEU A 499 -3.44 17.22 -13.83
CA LEU A 499 -3.86 16.65 -12.54
C LEU A 499 -5.38 16.54 -12.54
N VAL A 500 -5.89 15.39 -12.09
CA VAL A 500 -7.31 15.06 -11.93
C VAL A 500 -7.58 14.76 -10.46
N ASP A 501 -8.30 15.69 -9.81
CA ASP A 501 -8.71 15.63 -8.42
C ASP A 501 -10.10 15.00 -8.36
N VAL A 502 -10.14 13.72 -7.97
CA VAL A 502 -11.38 12.94 -7.88
C VAL A 502 -12.20 13.29 -6.63
N ALA A 503 -11.58 13.81 -5.57
CA ALA A 503 -12.26 14.17 -4.33
C ALA A 503 -13.10 15.46 -4.47
N HIS A 504 -12.62 16.42 -5.26
CA HIS A 504 -13.31 17.68 -5.55
C HIS A 504 -13.99 17.71 -6.92
N GLY A 505 -13.70 16.75 -7.80
CA GLY A 505 -14.21 16.71 -9.18
C GLY A 505 -13.64 17.83 -10.05
N GLU A 506 -12.36 18.17 -9.84
CA GLU A 506 -11.66 19.26 -10.55
C GLU A 506 -10.47 18.72 -11.38
N MET A 507 -10.05 19.52 -12.38
CA MET A 507 -8.93 19.18 -13.27
C MET A 507 -8.14 20.44 -13.62
N ARG A 508 -6.81 20.33 -13.69
CA ARG A 508 -5.94 21.44 -14.14
C ARG A 508 -4.69 20.95 -14.86
N GLU A 509 -4.23 21.72 -15.84
CA GLU A 509 -2.95 21.51 -16.53
C GLU A 509 -1.79 21.90 -15.60
N ILE A 510 -0.87 20.96 -15.32
CA ILE A 510 0.33 21.21 -14.50
C ILE A 510 1.58 21.45 -15.36
N PHE A 511 1.60 20.92 -16.58
CA PHE A 511 2.74 21.00 -17.50
C PHE A 511 2.25 21.06 -18.94
N SER A 512 2.62 22.08 -19.71
CA SER A 512 2.01 22.38 -21.01
C SER A 512 2.75 21.83 -22.24
N GLU A 513 3.69 20.89 -22.06
CA GLU A 513 4.48 20.31 -23.16
C GLU A 513 4.35 18.77 -23.18
N PRO A 514 4.51 18.11 -24.36
CA PRO A 514 4.47 16.66 -24.46
C PRO A 514 5.57 15.95 -23.66
N ILE A 515 5.19 14.82 -23.04
CA ILE A 515 6.08 13.95 -22.26
C ILE A 515 6.30 12.60 -22.95
N ALA A 516 7.43 11.96 -22.68
CA ALA A 516 7.70 10.59 -23.14
C ALA A 516 7.16 9.53 -22.16
N THR A 517 7.23 9.85 -20.87
CA THR A 517 6.91 8.95 -19.76
C THR A 517 6.75 9.78 -18.48
N ALA A 518 5.99 9.24 -17.54
CA ALA A 518 5.89 9.72 -16.17
C ALA A 518 5.90 8.53 -15.20
N ALA A 519 6.08 8.79 -13.91
CA ALA A 519 6.01 7.82 -12.82
C ALA A 519 5.81 8.57 -11.49
N PHE A 520 5.22 7.93 -10.49
CA PHE A 520 5.25 8.41 -9.11
C PHE A 520 6.55 7.96 -8.42
N SER A 521 6.93 8.61 -7.32
CA SER A 521 7.77 8.03 -6.27
C SER A 521 7.12 6.79 -5.66
N SER A 522 7.90 5.96 -4.97
CA SER A 522 7.38 4.73 -4.36
C SER A 522 6.43 4.97 -3.17
N ASP A 523 6.44 6.16 -2.58
CA ASP A 523 5.49 6.65 -1.56
C ASP A 523 4.26 7.36 -2.17
N GLY A 524 4.26 7.64 -3.48
CA GLY A 524 3.21 8.41 -4.15
C GLY A 524 3.28 9.93 -3.99
N GLU A 525 4.17 10.47 -3.16
CA GLU A 525 4.22 11.90 -2.80
C GLU A 525 4.70 12.82 -3.94
N ILE A 526 5.46 12.27 -4.89
CA ILE A 526 6.09 13.03 -5.97
C ILE A 526 5.74 12.42 -7.33
N PHE A 527 5.16 13.23 -8.20
CA PHE A 527 4.92 12.88 -9.59
C PHE A 527 6.05 13.36 -10.50
N TYR A 528 6.79 12.43 -11.09
CA TYR A 528 7.89 12.68 -12.02
C TYR A 528 7.44 12.60 -13.47
N LEU A 529 7.84 13.58 -14.30
CA LEU A 529 7.66 13.52 -15.76
C LEU A 529 8.95 13.81 -16.53
N LEU A 530 9.13 13.13 -17.67
CA LEU A 530 10.27 13.32 -18.57
C LEU A 530 9.81 13.95 -19.89
N GLY A 531 10.17 15.21 -20.09
CA GLY A 531 9.84 15.98 -21.29
C GLY A 531 10.69 15.62 -22.51
N ALA A 532 10.24 16.00 -23.71
CA ALA A 532 11.01 15.86 -24.96
C ALA A 532 12.34 16.66 -24.96
N ASP A 533 12.49 17.63 -24.05
CA ASP A 533 13.73 18.34 -23.81
C ASP A 533 14.76 17.55 -22.97
N GLY A 534 14.44 16.31 -22.58
CA GLY A 534 15.30 15.42 -21.82
C GLY A 534 15.42 15.78 -20.32
N VAL A 535 14.58 16.70 -19.85
CA VAL A 535 14.56 17.16 -18.46
C VAL A 535 13.47 16.41 -17.69
N LEU A 536 13.89 15.71 -16.63
CA LEU A 536 13.02 15.18 -15.59
C LEU A 536 12.54 16.35 -14.72
N ARG A 537 11.25 16.33 -14.36
CA ARG A 537 10.60 17.34 -13.53
C ARG A 537 9.80 16.61 -12.45
N ALA A 538 9.98 17.02 -11.20
CA ALA A 538 9.24 16.56 -10.04
C ALA A 538 8.14 17.57 -9.71
N PHE A 539 6.94 17.06 -9.45
CA PHE A 539 5.77 17.80 -8.99
C PHE A 539 5.26 17.13 -7.70
N ASP A 540 4.74 17.93 -6.79
CA ASP A 540 4.01 17.44 -5.61
C ASP A 540 2.77 16.65 -6.08
N ALA A 541 2.50 15.47 -5.53
CA ALA A 541 1.37 14.64 -5.98
C ALA A 541 0.02 15.14 -5.46
N HIS A 542 0.00 15.82 -4.32
CA HIS A 542 -1.22 16.35 -3.69
C HIS A 542 -1.68 17.66 -4.36
N ASP A 543 -0.76 18.60 -4.62
CA ASP A 543 -1.09 19.93 -5.15
C ASP A 543 -0.51 20.23 -6.54
N GLY A 544 0.31 19.34 -7.12
CA GLY A 544 0.94 19.46 -8.43
C GLY A 544 1.73 20.75 -8.66
N GLU A 545 2.24 21.39 -7.60
CA GLU A 545 3.23 22.45 -7.73
C GLU A 545 4.63 21.86 -8.03
N PRO A 546 5.49 22.59 -8.77
CA PRO A 546 6.79 22.07 -9.19
C PRO A 546 7.83 22.06 -8.06
N VAL A 547 8.34 20.88 -7.74
CA VAL A 547 9.33 20.63 -6.68
C VAL A 547 10.77 20.81 -7.18
N GLY A 548 11.12 20.19 -8.31
CA GLY A 548 12.51 20.11 -8.78
C GLY A 548 12.68 19.68 -10.23
N THR A 549 13.90 19.78 -10.77
CA THR A 549 14.23 19.39 -12.15
C THR A 549 15.68 18.92 -12.31
N VAL A 550 15.93 17.88 -13.12
CA VAL A 550 17.28 17.49 -13.57
C VAL A 550 17.30 17.16 -15.07
N GLN A 551 18.40 17.45 -15.76
CA GLN A 551 18.62 16.98 -17.13
C GLN A 551 19.12 15.54 -17.10
N LEU A 552 18.35 14.59 -17.65
CA LEU A 552 18.72 13.17 -17.67
C LEU A 552 19.29 12.73 -19.02
N VAL A 553 18.57 13.01 -20.10
CA VAL A 553 18.91 12.53 -21.45
C VAL A 553 19.10 13.70 -22.42
N ASP A 554 19.71 13.44 -23.58
CA ASP A 554 19.76 14.42 -24.67
C ASP A 554 18.34 14.70 -25.21
N PRO A 555 17.99 15.94 -25.61
CA PRO A 555 16.69 16.25 -26.19
C PRO A 555 16.34 15.42 -27.43
N PHE A 556 15.09 14.95 -27.51
CA PHE A 556 14.60 14.03 -28.55
C PHE A 556 13.27 14.50 -29.17
N GLU A 557 12.85 13.86 -30.26
CA GLU A 557 11.54 14.13 -30.89
C GLU A 557 10.57 12.99 -30.53
N ILE A 558 9.39 13.31 -29.98
CA ILE A 558 8.33 12.33 -29.75
C ILE A 558 7.59 12.14 -31.08
N VAL A 559 7.79 10.98 -31.71
CA VAL A 559 7.10 10.58 -32.95
C VAL A 559 6.38 9.26 -32.70
N PHE A 560 5.12 9.16 -33.13
CA PHE A 560 4.32 7.96 -32.92
C PHE A 560 4.96 6.73 -33.57
N GLY A 561 5.18 5.67 -32.79
CA GLY A 561 5.84 4.45 -33.23
C GLY A 561 7.37 4.51 -33.33
N THR A 562 8.02 5.59 -32.87
CA THR A 562 9.47 5.58 -32.60
C THR A 562 9.75 5.35 -31.12
N PRO A 563 10.81 4.60 -30.74
CA PRO A 563 11.19 4.45 -29.35
C PRO A 563 11.52 5.79 -28.70
N THR A 564 11.00 6.00 -27.50
CA THR A 564 11.29 7.14 -26.63
C THR A 564 11.78 6.62 -25.28
N PRO A 565 12.49 7.43 -24.47
CA PRO A 565 12.87 7.02 -23.13
C PRO A 565 11.67 6.57 -22.30
N LYS A 566 11.86 5.50 -21.52
CA LYS A 566 10.88 5.00 -20.54
C LYS A 566 11.54 4.90 -19.18
N MET A 567 10.77 5.17 -18.13
CA MET A 567 11.27 5.16 -16.77
C MET A 567 10.32 4.46 -15.81
N ILE A 568 10.90 3.94 -14.73
CA ILE A 568 10.22 3.39 -13.56
C ILE A 568 10.90 3.97 -12.31
N VAL A 569 10.20 3.94 -11.17
CA VAL A 569 10.76 4.28 -9.85
C VAL A 569 10.67 3.04 -8.96
N VAL A 570 11.70 2.86 -8.13
CA VAL A 570 12.00 1.65 -7.35
C VAL A 570 12.70 2.12 -6.07
N GLY A 571 11.95 2.34 -4.99
CA GLY A 571 12.47 2.99 -3.79
C GLY A 571 12.99 4.40 -4.11
N GLU A 572 14.19 4.71 -3.63
CA GLU A 572 14.85 6.00 -3.87
C GLU A 572 15.46 6.15 -5.28
N TRP A 573 15.31 5.16 -6.16
CA TRP A 573 15.92 5.15 -7.49
C TRP A 573 14.91 5.29 -8.62
N LEU A 574 15.24 6.14 -9.59
CA LEU A 574 14.55 6.25 -10.87
C LEU A 574 15.44 5.69 -11.99
N TYR A 575 14.92 4.68 -12.69
CA TYR A 575 15.62 3.99 -13.77
C TYR A 575 15.09 4.42 -15.13
N VAL A 576 15.96 4.89 -16.04
CA VAL A 576 15.58 5.31 -17.41
C VAL A 576 16.22 4.41 -18.46
N ALA A 577 15.41 3.69 -19.23
CA ALA A 577 15.83 3.11 -20.50
C ALA A 577 15.93 4.22 -21.57
N ASP A 578 17.12 4.46 -22.12
CA ASP A 578 17.34 5.43 -23.20
C ASP A 578 17.66 4.74 -24.54
N PRO A 579 16.69 4.71 -25.49
CA PRO A 579 16.89 4.14 -26.82
C PRO A 579 17.96 4.85 -27.66
N SER A 580 18.33 6.10 -27.32
CA SER A 580 19.21 6.93 -28.15
C SER A 580 20.70 6.66 -27.89
N SER A 581 21.06 6.40 -26.64
CA SER A 581 22.42 6.00 -26.24
C SER A 581 22.61 4.48 -26.18
N GLY A 582 21.55 3.70 -25.95
CA GLY A 582 21.64 2.25 -25.71
C GLY A 582 21.97 1.89 -24.26
N HIS A 583 21.66 2.77 -23.29
CA HIS A 583 21.92 2.57 -21.87
C HIS A 583 20.63 2.52 -21.05
N VAL A 584 20.75 1.97 -19.85
CA VAL A 584 19.84 2.27 -18.74
C VAL A 584 20.60 3.18 -17.77
N LEU A 585 19.96 4.25 -17.30
CA LEU A 585 20.50 5.19 -16.32
C LEU A 585 19.83 4.96 -14.96
N GLY A 586 20.61 4.94 -13.87
CA GLY A 586 20.12 4.98 -12.50
C GLY A 586 20.28 6.39 -11.92
N VAL A 587 19.19 6.95 -11.41
CA VAL A 587 19.11 8.31 -10.86
C VAL A 587 18.69 8.23 -9.40
N HIS A 588 19.53 8.73 -8.48
CA HIS A 588 19.19 8.80 -7.06
C HIS A 588 18.25 9.99 -6.83
N LEU A 589 17.08 9.74 -6.23
CA LEU A 589 16.01 10.74 -6.14
C LEU A 589 16.26 11.81 -5.08
N GLU A 590 16.90 11.49 -3.94
CA GLU A 590 17.29 12.49 -2.93
C GLU A 590 18.16 13.61 -3.54
N HIS A 591 19.18 13.24 -4.31
CA HIS A 591 20.14 14.16 -4.90
C HIS A 591 19.73 14.69 -6.28
N MET A 592 18.81 13.98 -6.96
CA MET A 592 18.47 14.20 -8.37
C MET A 592 19.72 14.21 -9.26
N GLU A 593 20.63 13.24 -9.09
CA GLU A 593 21.83 13.07 -9.92
C GLU A 593 21.85 11.66 -10.56
N ILE A 594 22.48 11.54 -11.74
CA ILE A 594 22.75 10.23 -12.37
C ILE A 594 23.98 9.65 -11.70
N GLU A 595 23.82 8.52 -11.02
CA GLU A 595 24.91 7.85 -10.31
C GLU A 595 25.35 6.56 -11.03
N GLU A 596 24.40 5.86 -11.68
CA GLU A 596 24.66 4.58 -12.35
C GLU A 596 24.31 4.59 -13.85
N GLU A 597 25.06 3.84 -14.66
CA GLU A 597 24.87 3.75 -16.12
C GLU A 597 25.25 2.35 -16.65
N TRP A 598 24.27 1.62 -17.18
CA TRP A 598 24.46 0.29 -17.77
C TRP A 598 24.31 0.31 -19.28
N GLU A 599 25.40 0.06 -20.01
CA GLU A 599 25.33 -0.20 -21.45
C GLU A 599 24.61 -1.55 -21.67
N VAL A 600 23.33 -1.52 -22.06
CA VAL A 600 22.54 -2.69 -22.49
C VAL A 600 22.67 -2.93 -24.00
N GLY A 601 23.00 -1.88 -24.76
CA GLY A 601 23.11 -1.90 -26.22
C GLY A 601 21.75 -1.84 -26.91
N GLY A 602 21.79 -1.79 -28.24
CA GLY A 602 20.58 -1.73 -29.08
C GLY A 602 19.80 -0.43 -28.90
N ALA A 603 18.50 -0.54 -28.63
CA ALA A 603 17.56 0.55 -28.39
C ALA A 603 16.57 0.14 -27.29
N PRO A 604 16.97 0.18 -26.00
CA PRO A 604 16.12 -0.22 -24.88
C PRO A 604 14.90 0.70 -24.80
N SER A 605 13.70 0.12 -24.76
CA SER A 605 12.45 0.87 -24.98
C SER A 605 11.31 0.57 -24.00
N SER A 606 11.49 -0.43 -23.14
CA SER A 606 10.58 -0.76 -22.05
C SER A 606 11.39 -1.50 -20.98
N LEU A 607 11.12 -1.20 -19.72
CA LEU A 607 11.77 -1.81 -18.58
C LEU A 607 10.78 -2.04 -17.44
N ALA A 608 11.01 -3.08 -16.65
CA ALA A 608 10.34 -3.30 -15.37
C ALA A 608 11.36 -3.83 -14.35
N PHE A 609 11.16 -3.47 -13.08
CA PHE A 609 11.87 -4.07 -11.95
C PHE A 609 11.26 -5.44 -11.63
N VAL A 610 12.12 -6.41 -11.34
CA VAL A 610 11.73 -7.67 -10.71
C VAL A 610 12.68 -8.00 -9.57
N GLY A 611 12.13 -8.38 -8.43
CA GLY A 611 12.89 -8.56 -7.19
C GLY A 611 12.07 -8.15 -5.98
N VAL A 612 12.76 -7.82 -4.90
CA VAL A 612 12.18 -7.37 -3.64
C VAL A 612 12.41 -5.87 -3.55
N LEU A 613 11.34 -5.10 -3.40
CA LEU A 613 11.44 -3.71 -2.96
C LEU A 613 11.65 -3.75 -1.45
N ASP A 614 12.69 -3.06 -0.96
CA ASP A 614 12.67 -2.62 0.43
C ASP A 614 11.68 -1.46 0.50
N SER A 615 10.47 -1.76 0.91
CA SER A 615 9.54 -0.75 1.40
C SER A 615 9.97 -0.38 2.81
N GLY A 616 9.78 0.89 3.21
CA GLY A 616 10.06 1.36 4.58
C GLY A 616 9.23 0.70 5.70
N GLY A 617 8.41 -0.30 5.36
CA GLY A 617 8.17 -1.46 6.21
C GLY A 617 8.45 -2.71 5.38
N SER A 618 9.23 -3.65 5.92
CA SER A 618 9.58 -4.91 5.25
C SER A 618 8.35 -5.54 4.57
N PRO A 619 8.46 -6.07 3.34
CA PRO A 619 7.61 -7.18 2.96
C PRO A 619 7.96 -8.36 3.87
N HIS A 620 7.28 -8.41 5.00
CA HIS A 620 7.16 -9.53 5.94
C HIS A 620 8.32 -9.79 6.93
N ALA A 621 7.96 -10.48 8.03
CA ALA A 621 8.63 -10.72 9.33
C ALA A 621 10.04 -10.14 9.57
N GLY A 622 10.15 -9.39 10.67
CA GLY A 622 11.39 -8.75 11.13
C GLY A 622 12.43 -9.71 11.73
N HIS A 623 13.36 -9.14 12.50
CA HIS A 623 14.65 -9.72 12.89
C HIS A 623 15.63 -9.84 11.70
N ASP A 624 16.87 -9.35 11.79
CA ASP A 624 17.78 -9.46 12.93
C ASP A 624 18.51 -8.17 13.38
N GLU A 625 19.11 -8.28 14.57
CA GLU A 625 19.72 -7.22 15.41
C GLU A 625 21.00 -6.54 14.85
N ASP A 626 21.26 -5.33 15.39
CA ASP A 626 22.48 -4.51 15.25
C ASP A 626 23.82 -5.19 15.67
N GLU A 627 24.96 -4.70 15.13
CA GLU A 627 26.14 -4.45 15.98
C GLU A 627 27.06 -3.26 15.55
N HIS A 628 26.64 -2.05 15.92
CA HIS A 628 27.40 -0.88 16.43
C HIS A 628 28.83 -0.45 15.97
N GLY A 629 28.97 0.87 15.72
CA GLY A 629 30.07 1.73 16.27
C GLY A 629 30.84 2.59 15.25
N HIS A 630 31.16 3.89 15.47
CA HIS A 630 31.20 4.75 16.66
C HIS A 630 31.19 6.27 16.30
N GLU A 631 30.60 7.12 17.18
CA GLU A 631 31.04 8.46 17.66
C GLU A 631 31.52 9.56 16.64
N ASP A 632 31.11 10.85 16.68
CA ASP A 632 30.34 11.67 17.64
C ASP A 632 29.90 13.03 16.99
N ASP A 633 29.15 13.87 17.71
CA ASP A 633 28.77 15.29 17.46
C ASP A 633 27.67 15.61 16.41
N GLY A 634 26.40 15.83 16.82
CA GLY A 634 25.65 16.95 16.17
C GLY A 634 24.11 17.15 16.17
N HIS A 635 23.27 16.38 16.88
CA HIS A 635 21.82 16.64 17.08
C HIS A 635 20.89 16.85 15.86
N GLY A 636 20.12 15.80 15.54
CA GLY A 636 18.77 15.84 14.97
C GLY A 636 18.08 14.55 15.39
N HIS A 637 16.90 14.61 15.99
CA HIS A 637 16.19 13.40 16.43
C HIS A 637 15.53 12.75 15.21
N ALA A 638 15.72 11.44 15.06
CA ALA A 638 15.02 10.61 14.09
C ALA A 638 14.01 9.75 14.86
N HIS A 639 12.79 9.65 14.34
CA HIS A 639 11.75 8.81 14.95
C HIS A 639 11.98 7.35 14.54
N HIS A 640 12.06 6.45 15.52
CA HIS A 640 12.03 5.01 15.29
C HIS A 640 10.57 4.57 15.14
N HIS A 641 10.26 3.76 14.13
CA HIS A 641 8.98 3.06 14.00
C HIS A 641 9.25 1.65 13.45
N GLY A 642 8.69 0.59 14.06
CA GLY A 642 8.72 -0.76 13.50
C GLY A 642 8.64 -1.92 14.51
N ASP A 643 9.69 -2.10 15.31
CA ASP A 643 10.03 -3.42 15.87
C ASP A 643 9.47 -3.73 17.28
N GLU A 644 8.73 -2.80 17.88
CA GLU A 644 8.31 -2.86 19.29
C GLU A 644 6.89 -3.43 19.44
N ASP A 645 6.64 -4.20 20.51
CA ASP A 645 5.28 -4.66 20.85
C ASP A 645 4.44 -3.43 21.29
N PRO A 646 3.36 -3.06 20.59
CA PRO A 646 2.56 -1.88 20.93
C PRO A 646 1.76 -2.05 22.22
N HIS A 647 1.58 -3.29 22.70
CA HIS A 647 0.72 -3.62 23.83
C HIS A 647 1.39 -3.36 25.20
N TYR A 648 2.35 -2.42 25.24
CA TYR A 648 3.12 -2.03 26.43
C TYR A 648 2.26 -1.62 27.62
N TRP A 649 1.00 -1.24 27.40
CA TRP A 649 0.05 -0.95 28.47
C TRP A 649 -0.17 -2.14 29.42
N PHE A 650 0.10 -3.37 29.00
CA PHE A 650 0.06 -4.52 29.90
C PHE A 650 1.18 -4.55 30.95
N ASP A 651 2.28 -3.84 30.73
CA ASP A 651 3.22 -3.53 31.81
C ASP A 651 2.77 -2.26 32.55
N THR A 652 2.47 -2.41 33.84
CA THR A 652 1.95 -1.29 34.65
C THR A 652 3.00 -0.23 34.98
N GLU A 653 4.30 -0.51 34.78
CA GLU A 653 5.36 0.50 34.89
C GLU A 653 5.46 1.35 33.61
N LEU A 654 5.39 0.74 32.43
CA LEU A 654 5.37 1.44 31.14
C LEU A 654 4.09 2.28 30.99
N ALA A 655 2.93 1.70 31.33
CA ALA A 655 1.68 2.44 31.42
C ALA A 655 1.76 3.61 32.41
N SER A 656 2.41 3.44 33.56
CA SER A 656 2.59 4.53 34.53
C SER A 656 3.45 5.66 33.97
N ALA A 657 4.50 5.35 33.19
CA ALA A 657 5.33 6.35 32.53
C ALA A 657 4.53 7.16 31.49
N ALA A 658 3.80 6.49 30.58
CA ALA A 658 2.91 7.15 29.62
C ALA A 658 1.86 8.04 30.31
N ILE A 659 1.25 7.58 31.41
CA ILE A 659 0.25 8.33 32.18
C ILE A 659 0.86 9.59 32.84
N VAL A 660 2.13 9.54 33.24
CA VAL A 660 2.87 10.73 33.73
C VAL A 660 3.07 11.74 32.59
N ALA A 661 3.50 11.29 31.40
CA ALA A 661 3.67 12.15 30.23
C ALA A 661 2.36 12.85 29.83
N ILE A 662 1.24 12.11 29.81
CA ILE A 662 -0.11 12.66 29.60
C ILE A 662 -0.43 13.75 30.62
N ALA A 663 -0.12 13.54 31.90
CA ALA A 663 -0.41 14.51 32.96
C ALA A 663 0.45 15.78 32.86
N ASP A 664 1.71 15.64 32.45
CA ASP A 664 2.62 16.77 32.25
C ASP A 664 2.20 17.60 31.02
N GLU A 665 1.84 16.98 29.90
CA GLU A 665 1.41 17.75 28.70
C GLU A 665 0.02 18.39 28.88
N LEU A 666 -0.94 17.71 29.52
CA LEU A 666 -2.20 18.36 29.93
C LEU A 666 -1.95 19.56 30.86
N SER A 667 -0.96 19.47 31.76
CA SER A 667 -0.55 20.57 32.64
C SER A 667 0.14 21.71 31.91
N HIS A 668 0.83 21.42 30.81
CA HIS A 668 1.47 22.39 29.92
C HIS A 668 0.43 23.17 29.10
N LEU A 669 -0.53 22.48 28.49
CA LEU A 669 -1.63 23.07 27.71
C LEU A 669 -2.65 23.82 28.58
N SER A 670 -2.93 23.34 29.80
CA SER A 670 -3.82 24.01 30.75
C SER A 670 -3.15 24.25 32.12
N PRO A 671 -2.23 25.24 32.24
CA PRO A 671 -1.54 25.57 33.50
C PRO A 671 -2.46 26.05 34.62
N GLY A 672 -3.71 26.38 34.31
CA GLY A 672 -4.75 26.69 35.30
C GLY A 672 -5.31 25.45 36.00
N ALA A 673 -5.21 24.27 35.38
CA ALA A 673 -5.68 23.00 35.91
C ALA A 673 -4.56 22.04 36.33
N ALA A 674 -3.28 22.41 36.16
CA ALA A 674 -2.11 21.58 36.50
C ALA A 674 -2.15 20.97 37.93
N ASP A 675 -2.52 21.74 38.96
CA ASP A 675 -2.69 21.22 40.33
C ASP A 675 -3.74 20.07 40.38
N VAL A 676 -4.79 20.13 39.55
CA VAL A 676 -5.86 19.12 39.47
C VAL A 676 -5.38 17.87 38.72
N PHE A 677 -4.63 18.02 37.62
CA PHE A 677 -4.04 16.89 36.91
C PHE A 677 -3.03 16.15 37.78
N SER A 678 -2.16 16.88 38.51
CA SER A 678 -1.22 16.28 39.47
C SER A 678 -1.91 15.56 40.62
N ASP A 679 -2.97 16.13 41.22
CA ASP A 679 -3.77 15.47 42.27
C ASP A 679 -4.45 14.18 41.75
N ARG A 680 -4.87 14.16 40.47
CA ARG A 680 -5.55 13.02 39.83
C ARG A 680 -4.57 11.93 39.39
N LEU A 681 -3.40 12.32 38.89
CA LEU A 681 -2.27 11.44 38.58
C LEU A 681 -1.87 10.62 39.82
N GLU A 682 -1.63 11.27 40.98
CA GLU A 682 -1.25 10.58 42.22
C GLU A 682 -2.31 9.54 42.64
N LEU A 683 -3.60 9.84 42.44
CA LEU A 683 -4.70 8.91 42.74
C LEU A 683 -4.78 7.74 41.75
N TYR A 684 -4.50 7.96 40.47
CA TYR A 684 -4.60 6.90 39.45
C TYR A 684 -3.38 5.97 39.46
N LEU A 685 -2.16 6.50 39.65
CA LEU A 685 -0.96 5.69 39.87
C LEU A 685 -1.11 4.78 41.09
N ALA A 686 -1.67 5.28 42.20
CA ALA A 686 -1.96 4.45 43.37
C ALA A 686 -3.01 3.35 43.11
N ALA A 687 -3.95 3.58 42.17
CA ALA A 687 -4.92 2.55 41.75
C ALA A 687 -4.29 1.51 40.81
N ILE A 688 -3.31 1.90 39.99
CA ILE A 688 -2.48 1.00 39.18
C ILE A 688 -1.63 0.11 40.07
N GLU A 689 -0.98 0.66 41.11
CA GLU A 689 -0.25 -0.14 42.12
C GLU A 689 -1.16 -1.16 42.84
N GLU A 690 -2.40 -0.77 43.19
CA GLU A 690 -3.38 -1.69 43.81
C GLU A 690 -3.83 -2.80 42.84
N ALA A 691 -4.02 -2.46 41.56
CA ALA A 691 -4.39 -3.41 40.50
C ALA A 691 -3.26 -4.40 40.18
N ASP A 692 -2.03 -3.95 40.02
CA ASP A 692 -0.84 -4.80 39.82
C ASP A 692 -0.68 -5.81 40.97
N ALA A 693 -0.88 -5.35 42.21
CA ALA A 693 -0.86 -6.21 43.38
C ALA A 693 -2.03 -7.23 43.41
N GLU A 694 -3.22 -6.86 42.94
CA GLU A 694 -4.34 -7.81 42.80
C GLU A 694 -4.05 -8.85 41.70
N VAL A 695 -3.54 -8.44 40.55
CA VAL A 695 -3.17 -9.35 39.44
C VAL A 695 -2.12 -10.37 39.90
N ARG A 696 -1.04 -9.91 40.56
CA ARG A 696 -0.02 -10.82 41.14
C ARG A 696 -0.63 -11.80 42.14
N ALA A 697 -1.55 -11.35 43.00
CA ALA A 697 -2.20 -12.19 44.00
C ALA A 697 -3.19 -13.21 43.40
N LEU A 698 -3.82 -12.90 42.27
CA LEU A 698 -4.67 -13.83 41.51
C LEU A 698 -3.82 -14.94 40.87
N LEU A 699 -2.69 -14.57 40.25
CA LEU A 699 -1.84 -15.47 39.48
C LEU A 699 -0.84 -16.27 40.36
N GLU A 700 -0.59 -15.88 41.62
CA GLU A 700 0.29 -16.62 42.57
C GLU A 700 -0.14 -18.09 42.76
N GLY A 701 -1.42 -18.41 42.57
CA GLY A 701 -1.96 -19.77 42.71
C GLY A 701 -1.65 -20.73 41.56
N ILE A 702 -1.21 -20.22 40.40
CA ILE A 702 -1.03 -21.00 39.17
C ILE A 702 0.36 -21.64 39.16
N SER A 703 0.40 -22.97 39.01
CA SER A 703 1.66 -23.73 38.94
C SER A 703 2.37 -23.55 37.60
N ASP A 704 3.70 -23.65 37.60
CA ASP A 704 4.55 -23.39 36.44
C ASP A 704 4.04 -24.05 35.13
N SER A 705 3.66 -25.33 35.18
CA SER A 705 3.10 -26.07 34.03
C SER A 705 1.63 -25.74 33.69
N GLN A 706 1.08 -24.65 34.20
CA GLN A 706 -0.23 -24.09 33.87
C GLN A 706 -0.14 -22.59 33.54
N ARG A 707 1.09 -22.05 33.41
CA ARG A 707 1.35 -20.64 33.10
C ARG A 707 1.47 -20.35 31.60
N LEU A 708 1.18 -21.36 30.77
CA LEU A 708 1.13 -21.28 29.32
C LEU A 708 -0.23 -20.72 28.88
N LEU A 709 -0.19 -19.66 28.07
CA LEU A 709 -1.33 -19.03 27.42
C LEU A 709 -1.32 -19.35 25.92
N VAL A 710 -2.50 -19.56 25.34
CA VAL A 710 -2.69 -19.41 23.90
C VAL A 710 -3.80 -18.37 23.68
N THR A 711 -3.52 -17.37 22.85
CA THR A 711 -4.35 -16.18 22.63
C THR A 711 -4.83 -16.11 21.17
N PHE A 712 -5.60 -15.09 20.79
CA PHE A 712 -5.95 -14.90 19.38
C PHE A 712 -4.78 -14.30 18.60
N HIS A 713 -4.23 -13.17 19.07
CA HIS A 713 -3.01 -12.56 18.52
C HIS A 713 -1.93 -12.29 19.57
N ASP A 714 -0.71 -11.92 19.15
CA ASP A 714 0.41 -11.63 20.06
C ASP A 714 0.30 -10.26 20.73
N ALA A 715 -0.68 -10.11 21.61
CA ALA A 715 -0.94 -8.89 22.37
C ALA A 715 -0.60 -8.98 23.86
N PHE A 716 -0.04 -10.11 24.31
CA PHE A 716 0.07 -10.43 25.74
C PHE A 716 1.50 -10.66 26.22
N GLY A 717 2.52 -10.40 25.39
CA GLY A 717 3.94 -10.50 25.73
C GLY A 717 4.29 -9.75 27.01
N TYR A 718 3.97 -8.46 27.12
CA TYR A 718 4.17 -7.69 28.36
C TYR A 718 3.41 -8.25 29.57
N PHE A 719 2.15 -8.66 29.40
CA PHE A 719 1.37 -9.25 30.50
C PHE A 719 2.03 -10.52 31.01
N ALA A 720 2.49 -11.37 30.09
CA ALA A 720 3.18 -12.61 30.38
C ALA A 720 4.51 -12.36 31.10
N ARG A 721 5.39 -11.53 30.52
CA ARG A 721 6.67 -11.11 31.13
C ARG A 721 6.49 -10.56 32.55
N ARG A 722 5.53 -9.64 32.75
CA ARG A 722 5.32 -8.95 34.03
C ARG A 722 4.81 -9.83 35.17
N TYR A 723 3.95 -10.80 34.86
CA TYR A 723 3.31 -11.66 35.86
C TYR A 723 3.88 -13.10 35.89
N GLY A 724 4.88 -13.37 35.05
CA GLY A 724 5.57 -14.64 34.93
C GLY A 724 4.69 -15.72 34.31
N LEU A 725 3.92 -15.36 33.29
CA LEU A 725 3.26 -16.31 32.38
C LEU A 725 4.11 -16.44 31.11
N GLU A 726 3.72 -17.35 30.23
CA GLU A 726 4.40 -17.65 28.97
C GLU A 726 3.32 -17.74 27.88
N VAL A 727 3.49 -17.02 26.76
CA VAL A 727 2.64 -17.19 25.59
C VAL A 727 3.23 -18.38 24.82
N ALA A 728 2.50 -19.49 24.78
CA ALA A 728 2.94 -20.69 24.07
C ALA A 728 2.75 -20.53 22.56
N GLY A 729 1.72 -19.79 22.15
CA GLY A 729 1.41 -19.46 20.76
C GLY A 729 0.12 -18.65 20.65
N PHE A 730 -0.23 -18.29 19.43
CA PHE A 730 -1.41 -17.49 19.07
C PHE A 730 -2.01 -18.02 17.77
N VAL A 731 -3.20 -17.55 17.38
CA VAL A 731 -3.92 -17.99 16.17
C VAL A 731 -3.47 -17.24 14.92
N VAL A 732 -3.09 -15.98 15.07
CA VAL A 732 -2.50 -15.08 14.07
C VAL A 732 -1.44 -14.23 14.76
N GLU A 733 -0.43 -13.73 14.05
CA GLU A 733 0.52 -12.76 14.64
C GLU A 733 -0.18 -11.40 14.78
N GLY A 734 -0.80 -10.95 13.70
CA GLY A 734 -1.65 -9.76 13.62
C GLY A 734 -3.09 -10.07 13.19
N PRO A 735 -4.09 -9.33 13.66
CA PRO A 735 -5.51 -9.66 13.48
C PRO A 735 -6.03 -9.61 12.04
N GLU A 736 -5.26 -8.99 11.14
CA GLU A 736 -5.56 -8.90 9.69
C GLU A 736 -5.18 -10.17 8.92
N GLN A 737 -4.32 -11.01 9.49
CA GLN A 737 -3.78 -12.19 8.81
C GLN A 737 -4.84 -13.29 8.66
N GLY A 738 -4.90 -13.89 7.48
CA GLY A 738 -5.70 -15.09 7.24
C GLY A 738 -5.05 -16.33 7.84
N VAL A 739 -5.75 -17.02 8.73
CA VAL A 739 -5.24 -18.26 9.35
C VAL A 739 -5.14 -19.37 8.30
N SER A 740 -3.91 -19.82 8.03
CA SER A 740 -3.67 -20.97 7.15
C SER A 740 -4.11 -22.28 7.82
N ALA A 741 -4.49 -23.27 7.01
CA ALA A 741 -4.92 -24.57 7.54
C ALA A 741 -3.78 -25.35 8.22
N ASP A 742 -2.53 -25.07 7.82
CA ASP A 742 -1.34 -25.70 8.39
C ASP A 742 -0.96 -25.03 9.72
N ALA A 743 -0.97 -23.69 9.80
CA ALA A 743 -0.75 -22.97 11.07
C ALA A 743 -1.80 -23.33 12.14
N LEU A 744 -3.05 -23.53 11.73
CA LEU A 744 -4.12 -24.02 12.62
C LEU A 744 -3.82 -25.44 13.14
N ALA A 745 -3.25 -26.31 12.30
CA ALA A 745 -2.88 -27.67 12.68
C ALA A 745 -1.67 -27.69 13.63
N ASP A 746 -0.64 -26.90 13.33
CA ASP A 746 0.56 -26.75 14.17
C ASP A 746 0.20 -26.21 15.56
N LEU A 747 -0.71 -25.23 15.64
CA LEU A 747 -1.23 -24.72 16.91
C LEU A 747 -1.98 -25.79 17.72
N ILE A 748 -2.75 -26.66 17.05
CA ILE A 748 -3.45 -27.78 17.70
C ILE A 748 -2.44 -28.82 18.20
N GLU A 749 -1.41 -29.17 17.41
CA GLU A 749 -0.35 -30.10 17.83
C GLU A 749 0.45 -29.53 19.01
N LEU A 750 0.76 -28.23 19.02
CA LEU A 750 1.40 -27.53 20.13
C LEU A 750 0.56 -27.61 21.42
N ILE A 751 -0.74 -27.30 21.34
CA ILE A 751 -1.67 -27.36 22.48
C ILE A 751 -1.74 -28.80 23.05
N GLU A 752 -1.78 -29.82 22.19
CA GLU A 752 -1.75 -31.22 22.61
C GLU A 752 -0.40 -31.63 23.23
N HIS A 753 0.72 -31.16 22.68
CA HIS A 753 2.07 -31.49 23.12
C HIS A 753 2.43 -30.87 24.47
N GLU A 754 2.24 -29.56 24.61
CA GLU A 754 2.48 -28.81 25.86
C GLU A 754 1.38 -29.03 26.90
N GLY A 755 0.23 -29.57 26.48
CA GLY A 755 -0.91 -29.84 27.36
C GLY A 755 -1.60 -28.57 27.86
N VAL A 756 -1.65 -27.54 27.01
CA VAL A 756 -2.30 -26.25 27.29
C VAL A 756 -3.77 -26.49 27.64
N GLN A 757 -4.19 -25.99 28.81
CA GLN A 757 -5.50 -26.34 29.37
C GLN A 757 -6.64 -25.43 28.90
N THR A 758 -6.32 -24.20 28.48
CA THR A 758 -7.29 -23.21 28.01
C THR A 758 -6.71 -22.40 26.86
N VAL A 759 -7.51 -22.18 25.83
CA VAL A 759 -7.26 -21.17 24.80
C VAL A 759 -8.17 -19.97 25.06
N PHE A 760 -7.64 -18.76 24.93
CA PHE A 760 -8.32 -17.52 25.26
C PHE A 760 -8.73 -16.73 24.01
N HIS A 761 -10.02 -16.41 23.94
CA HIS A 761 -10.61 -15.57 22.89
C HIS A 761 -10.63 -14.10 23.31
N GLU A 762 -10.47 -13.21 22.34
CA GLU A 762 -10.56 -11.77 22.52
C GLU A 762 -11.83 -11.23 21.84
N PRO A 763 -12.72 -10.51 22.55
CA PRO A 763 -14.05 -10.17 22.05
C PRO A 763 -14.14 -9.41 20.73
N GLN A 764 -13.08 -8.71 20.30
CA GLN A 764 -13.06 -7.98 19.04
C GLN A 764 -12.88 -8.87 17.80
N PHE A 765 -12.47 -10.15 17.95
CA PHE A 765 -12.20 -11.06 16.82
C PHE A 765 -13.22 -12.20 16.71
N ASP A 766 -13.27 -12.88 15.55
CA ASP A 766 -14.20 -13.98 15.32
C ASP A 766 -13.81 -15.25 16.11
N ALA A 767 -14.71 -15.69 16.98
CA ALA A 767 -14.47 -16.83 17.87
C ALA A 767 -14.46 -18.20 17.16
N SER A 768 -14.88 -18.30 15.89
CA SER A 768 -15.08 -19.59 15.19
C SER A 768 -13.79 -20.37 14.93
N ILE A 769 -12.68 -19.67 14.73
CA ILE A 769 -11.36 -20.30 14.56
C ILE A 769 -10.92 -20.90 15.90
N LEU A 770 -11.02 -20.13 16.99
CA LEU A 770 -10.74 -20.59 18.34
C LEU A 770 -11.70 -21.68 18.85
N ASP A 771 -12.95 -21.66 18.42
CA ASP A 771 -13.91 -22.74 18.65
C ASP A 771 -13.43 -24.05 18.02
N THR A 772 -12.80 -23.97 16.84
CA THR A 772 -12.23 -25.13 16.14
C THR A 772 -10.98 -25.63 16.87
N VAL A 773 -10.03 -24.76 17.20
CA VAL A 773 -8.83 -25.11 18.00
C VAL A 773 -9.22 -25.82 19.30
N ALA A 774 -10.17 -25.26 20.06
CA ALA A 774 -10.59 -25.82 21.34
C ALA A 774 -11.39 -27.13 21.22
N ASP A 775 -12.18 -27.32 20.16
CA ASP A 775 -12.93 -28.56 19.95
C ASP A 775 -12.03 -29.71 19.43
N GLU A 776 -10.97 -29.42 18.67
CA GLU A 776 -10.05 -30.43 18.16
C GLU A 776 -8.97 -30.82 19.18
N SER A 777 -8.31 -29.86 19.82
CA SER A 777 -7.34 -30.12 20.92
C SER A 777 -7.98 -30.59 22.24
N GLY A 778 -9.26 -30.28 22.44
CA GLY A 778 -9.99 -30.55 23.69
C GLY A 778 -9.68 -29.58 24.84
N ALA A 779 -9.00 -28.46 24.58
CA ALA A 779 -8.76 -27.40 25.54
C ALA A 779 -10.07 -26.70 25.99
N ALA A 780 -10.05 -26.09 27.18
CA ALA A 780 -11.11 -25.21 27.62
C ALA A 780 -11.05 -23.86 26.88
N ARG A 781 -12.11 -23.06 27.00
CA ARG A 781 -12.22 -21.73 26.41
C ARG A 781 -12.25 -20.69 27.53
N GLY A 782 -11.44 -19.64 27.38
CA GLY A 782 -11.47 -18.44 28.21
C GLY A 782 -11.74 -17.18 27.38
N ILE A 783 -12.00 -16.06 28.04
CA ILE A 783 -12.07 -14.74 27.40
C ILE A 783 -11.05 -13.83 28.09
N ILE A 784 -10.24 -13.14 27.30
CA ILE A 784 -9.34 -12.07 27.72
C ILE A 784 -9.57 -10.83 26.85
N TRP A 785 -9.00 -9.70 27.24
CA TRP A 785 -9.17 -8.43 26.58
C TRP A 785 -7.80 -7.79 26.34
N SER A 786 -7.41 -7.57 25.08
CA SER A 786 -6.28 -6.70 24.73
C SER A 786 -6.58 -5.24 25.08
N GLN A 787 -7.84 -4.83 24.97
CA GLN A 787 -8.31 -3.44 25.11
C GLN A 787 -9.69 -3.32 25.79
N PRO A 788 -10.08 -2.13 26.29
CA PRO A 788 -11.39 -1.89 26.90
C PRO A 788 -12.57 -2.15 25.95
N THR A 789 -13.63 -2.75 26.49
CA THR A 789 -14.88 -3.09 25.79
C THR A 789 -16.10 -2.67 26.60
N ASP A 790 -17.32 -2.72 26.03
CA ASP A 790 -18.56 -2.40 26.75
C ASP A 790 -18.74 -3.22 28.06
N ASP A 791 -18.31 -4.48 28.08
CA ASP A 791 -18.35 -5.36 29.26
C ASP A 791 -17.17 -5.13 30.23
N ASN A 792 -16.05 -4.55 29.75
CA ASN A 792 -14.88 -4.24 30.55
C ASN A 792 -14.27 -2.87 30.17
N PRO A 793 -14.90 -1.75 30.57
CA PRO A 793 -14.72 -0.44 29.93
C PRO A 793 -13.57 0.42 30.49
N THR A 794 -12.59 -0.19 31.16
CA THR A 794 -11.48 0.55 31.82
C THR A 794 -10.19 -0.24 31.73
N TYR A 795 -9.05 0.45 31.70
CA TYR A 795 -7.71 -0.14 31.67
C TYR A 795 -7.46 -1.08 32.85
N LEU A 796 -7.74 -0.63 34.08
CA LEU A 796 -7.61 -1.47 35.28
C LEU A 796 -8.56 -2.68 35.26
N GLY A 797 -9.70 -2.52 34.60
CA GLY A 797 -10.69 -3.58 34.40
C GLY A 797 -10.16 -4.71 33.51
N ILE A 798 -9.47 -4.41 32.41
CA ILE A 798 -8.90 -5.44 31.54
C ILE A 798 -7.74 -6.18 32.22
N LEU A 799 -6.85 -5.49 32.93
CA LEU A 799 -5.77 -6.11 33.71
C LEU A 799 -6.30 -7.14 34.73
N ILE A 800 -7.23 -6.72 35.57
CA ILE A 800 -7.81 -7.57 36.63
C ILE A 800 -8.74 -8.62 36.02
N GLY A 801 -9.43 -8.30 34.91
CA GLY A 801 -10.28 -9.21 34.16
C GLY A 801 -9.49 -10.39 33.58
N ASN A 802 -8.41 -10.11 32.87
CA ASN A 802 -7.49 -11.11 32.30
C ASN A 802 -6.93 -12.00 33.41
N ALA A 803 -6.43 -11.40 34.50
CA ALA A 803 -5.90 -12.15 35.64
C ALA A 803 -6.91 -13.10 36.29
N ARG A 804 -8.19 -12.70 36.38
CA ARG A 804 -9.27 -13.58 36.89
C ARG A 804 -9.62 -14.67 35.88
N ALA A 805 -9.73 -14.35 34.60
CA ALA A 805 -10.02 -15.33 33.55
C ALA A 805 -8.95 -16.42 33.46
N ILE A 806 -7.67 -16.05 33.62
CA ILE A 806 -6.53 -16.97 33.64
C ILE A 806 -6.51 -17.80 34.93
N ALA A 807 -6.84 -17.21 36.09
CA ALA A 807 -6.82 -17.90 37.39
C ALA A 807 -8.06 -18.77 37.69
N GLU A 808 -9.13 -18.72 36.87
CA GLU A 808 -10.34 -19.53 37.03
C GLU A 808 -10.27 -20.92 36.35
N GLN A 809 -9.23 -21.19 35.56
CA GLN A 809 -9.00 -22.42 34.80
C GLN A 809 -8.08 -23.41 35.55
#